data_AF-A0A7H8NGQ0-F1
#
_entry.id   AF-A0A7H8NGQ0-F1
#
_cell.length_a   1.000
_cell.length_b   1.000
_cell.length_c   1.000
_cell.angle_alpha   90.00
_cell.angle_beta   90.00
_cell.angle_gamma   90.00
#
_symmetry.space_group_name_H-M   'P 1'
#
loop_
_entity.id
_entity.type
_entity.pdbx_description
1 polymer ?
#
loop_
_entity_poly.entity_id
_entity_poly.type
_entity_poly.pdbx_seq_one_letter_code
_entity_poly.pdbx_strand_id
1 'polypeptide(L)'
;MLLAVLVLVASLSVLGDANYLLSYRLNSDNDFLGGLGCFFAAGVDQISDHQANQRALGRPGVSAALDTCMDRFEHQLPWWPVWLELALLITTVTALYWGLPRWKGRRGKVVPLNRQVDPTDEVRRLVDELVVVAGLDRSPRFVIDPAAHTPSAVVFGRWRRYTVCLHGGLLVRRWADPAGFRAVVLHELAHIRNRDVDITYGTVALWRVFLIVLLPANVLIAVAYLRRDLPRHPSGGFAATNVPSSVYELLQAAFLTVLVYLARADVLRTREFYADADAAAWGADPRVWRHAAAAPSGVGRVRHVLVSFAGLWRTHPTWRQREHALANPVWLFDVQRLPMFLTGAAAIIVTSWASTWATMGEADVPEWGEWLSAVLGAGLATVIVGIILWRAAAHAVLTGQRSPSGIRAGLWFGAGLVSGEVVLGRTSNQWLPERPQFLLILLLIGIVICWWTAQHAELWTRTWRGRTLRPVAALSLTATWLVFGLWFSWWQSDGYQWADGRSTVNSAGVLQLYATEYPGLAEAESDTLNTVVAVHWVLGRVGTDLFVLSSEQLVLWAAAALWLLPLLTCLWHRRPASTAPRWAQAVHVPPAPGLPMRRIVRCGFGGGLLALCALGMARALVHGAVRPGPGWLPATVLHNSLGAVVAITGAMVVAAWIAGVRGDAYRLLTGLAAAGLTALAGLAWTFLLASADGCLGELNTGFAACEWRPHDGWSTAAETGMTVLGLGIFAVAATMLLIPRVPRRSAPPTNARDTSVVRRRFLVITVWATTLAFGSTSGLALTEVSSPTPDGTTPTQADLPVATSSSMHSVRVLSWLKYGGRDHLNGIAEDENAFHTVAAQAATHADVTARVRPVCRDIERGVLKARAYFPVPDKQGHAHWTKFLDQSEQAAVTCRRAIDTGNLALYRTAGEKVQQTFFSHRSVNNWLDTFMS
;
A
#
# COMPACT_ATOMS: atom_id res chain seq x y z
N MET A 1 17.22 8.46 4.33
CA MET A 1 16.26 7.35 4.41
C MET A 1 15.51 7.19 3.10
N LEU A 2 14.66 8.13 2.69
CA LEU A 2 13.88 8.04 1.43
C LEU A 2 14.71 7.67 0.19
N LEU A 3 15.85 8.34 -0.04
CA LEU A 3 16.75 8.01 -1.15
C LEU A 3 17.25 6.55 -1.11
N ALA A 4 17.61 6.05 0.08
CA ALA A 4 18.12 4.69 0.21
C ALA A 4 17.01 3.66 -0.08
N VAL A 5 15.77 3.95 0.34
CA VAL A 5 14.62 3.11 0.02
C VAL A 5 14.35 3.07 -1.48
N LEU A 6 14.32 4.23 -2.15
CA LEU A 6 14.09 4.28 -3.60
C LEU A 6 15.16 3.50 -4.38
N VAL A 7 16.42 3.57 -3.95
CA VAL A 7 17.52 2.80 -4.57
C VAL A 7 17.41 1.29 -4.25
N LEU A 8 17.01 0.92 -3.04
CA LEU A 8 16.77 -0.49 -2.69
C LEU A 8 15.65 -1.08 -3.56
N VAL A 9 14.54 -0.34 -3.71
CA VAL A 9 13.43 -0.76 -4.57
C VAL A 9 13.87 -0.87 -6.04
N ALA A 10 14.68 0.06 -6.53
CA ALA A 10 15.27 -0.04 -7.87
C ALA A 10 16.12 -1.31 -8.05
N SER A 11 16.82 -1.76 -7.00
CA SER A 11 17.63 -2.99 -7.03
C SER A 11 16.75 -4.22 -7.07
N LEU A 12 15.75 -4.29 -6.18
CA LEU A 12 14.77 -5.36 -6.15
C LEU A 12 14.01 -5.48 -7.48
N SER A 13 13.82 -4.37 -8.20
CA SER A 13 13.30 -4.37 -9.57
C SER A 13 14.19 -5.10 -10.56
N VAL A 14 15.47 -4.69 -10.64
CA VAL A 14 16.46 -5.32 -11.53
C VAL A 14 16.54 -6.81 -11.29
N LEU A 15 16.48 -7.21 -10.02
CA LEU A 15 16.60 -8.58 -9.61
C LEU A 15 15.43 -9.44 -10.09
N GLY A 16 14.18 -8.98 -9.96
CA GLY A 16 13.02 -9.72 -10.46
C GLY A 16 13.10 -9.97 -11.96
N ASP A 17 13.48 -8.94 -12.71
CA ASP A 17 13.62 -9.00 -14.16
C ASP A 17 14.82 -9.85 -14.61
N ALA A 18 15.94 -9.75 -13.90
CA ALA A 18 17.13 -10.58 -14.15
C ALA A 18 16.86 -12.05 -13.83
N ASN A 19 16.08 -12.33 -12.78
CA ASN A 19 15.65 -13.67 -12.40
C ASN A 19 14.85 -14.32 -13.53
N TYR A 20 13.85 -13.59 -14.05
CA TYR A 20 13.05 -14.04 -15.19
C TYR A 20 13.89 -14.28 -16.45
N LEU A 21 14.84 -13.40 -16.76
CA LEU A 21 15.72 -13.58 -17.92
C LEU A 21 16.71 -14.74 -17.77
N LEU A 22 17.20 -14.97 -16.56
CA LEU A 22 18.15 -16.06 -16.27
C LEU A 22 17.44 -17.42 -16.30
N SER A 23 16.27 -17.53 -15.68
CA SER A 23 15.43 -18.73 -15.77
C SER A 23 15.07 -19.03 -17.23
N TYR A 24 14.72 -18.00 -18.00
CA TYR A 24 14.47 -18.10 -19.44
C TYR A 24 15.67 -18.63 -20.24
N ARG A 25 16.91 -18.20 -19.93
CA ARG A 25 18.11 -18.63 -20.70
C ARG A 25 18.66 -19.98 -20.29
N LEU A 26 18.46 -20.41 -19.05
CA LEU A 26 18.99 -21.67 -18.54
C LEU A 26 18.13 -22.87 -18.94
N ASN A 27 16.89 -22.66 -19.39
CA ASN A 27 16.07 -23.73 -19.94
C ASN A 27 16.42 -24.04 -21.40
N SER A 28 16.93 -25.25 -21.63
CA SER A 28 17.24 -25.83 -22.94
C SER A 28 16.02 -26.41 -23.65
N ASP A 29 14.95 -26.69 -22.90
CA ASP A 29 13.69 -27.15 -23.46
C ASP A 29 12.87 -25.93 -23.90
N ASN A 30 12.22 -26.01 -25.06
CA ASN A 30 11.54 -24.91 -25.75
C ASN A 30 10.37 -24.25 -24.96
N ASP A 31 10.31 -24.33 -23.63
CA ASP A 31 9.29 -23.85 -22.69
C ASP A 31 9.30 -22.33 -22.49
N PHE A 32 9.21 -21.65 -23.64
CA PHE A 32 9.25 -20.20 -23.83
C PHE A 32 8.25 -19.39 -22.97
N LEU A 33 7.18 -20.02 -22.47
CA LEU A 33 6.12 -19.37 -21.69
C LEU A 33 6.21 -19.63 -20.17
N GLY A 34 7.08 -20.53 -19.68
CA GLY A 34 7.19 -20.85 -18.23
C GLY A 34 5.83 -21.03 -17.55
N GLY A 35 5.65 -20.44 -16.35
CA GLY A 35 4.36 -20.43 -15.65
C GLY A 35 3.21 -19.73 -16.39
N LEU A 36 3.51 -18.76 -17.27
CA LEU A 36 2.52 -18.10 -18.13
C LEU A 36 1.80 -19.11 -19.04
N GLY A 37 2.50 -20.17 -19.45
CA GLY A 37 1.93 -21.26 -20.24
C GLY A 37 0.88 -22.06 -19.47
N CYS A 38 1.05 -22.25 -18.16
CA CYS A 38 0.05 -22.87 -17.29
C CYS A 38 -1.23 -22.03 -17.19
N PHE A 39 -1.11 -20.70 -17.10
CA PHE A 39 -2.28 -19.81 -17.13
C PHE A 39 -3.03 -19.90 -18.47
N PHE A 40 -2.32 -19.86 -19.61
CA PHE A 40 -2.95 -20.04 -20.92
C PHE A 40 -3.58 -21.43 -21.09
N ALA A 41 -2.95 -22.47 -20.55
CA ALA A 41 -3.46 -23.83 -20.53
C ALA A 41 -4.75 -23.96 -19.70
N ALA A 42 -4.85 -23.23 -18.58
CA ALA A 42 -6.08 -23.11 -17.80
C ALA A 42 -7.19 -22.31 -18.51
N GLY A 43 -6.88 -21.69 -19.66
CA GLY A 43 -7.83 -20.93 -20.48
C GLY A 43 -7.88 -19.43 -20.18
N VAL A 44 -6.89 -18.90 -19.44
CA VAL A 44 -6.76 -17.47 -19.15
C VAL A 44 -6.40 -16.69 -20.42
N ASP A 45 -6.89 -15.45 -20.50
CA ASP A 45 -6.54 -14.50 -21.54
C ASP A 45 -6.28 -13.14 -20.92
N GLN A 46 -5.00 -12.78 -20.89
CA GLN A 46 -4.48 -11.57 -20.26
C GLN A 46 -5.07 -10.28 -20.85
N ILE A 47 -5.68 -10.35 -22.05
CA ILE A 47 -6.30 -9.22 -22.73
C ILE A 47 -7.82 -9.19 -22.45
N SER A 48 -8.40 -10.32 -22.08
CA SER A 48 -9.83 -10.43 -21.76
C SER A 48 -10.15 -9.89 -20.36
N ASP A 49 -11.44 -9.71 -20.08
CA ASP A 49 -11.95 -9.27 -18.77
C ASP A 49 -11.31 -10.06 -17.62
N HIS A 50 -10.66 -9.35 -16.70
CA HIS A 50 -10.02 -9.91 -15.51
C HIS A 50 -11.00 -10.75 -14.68
N GLN A 51 -12.30 -10.37 -14.63
CA GLN A 51 -13.30 -11.18 -13.95
C GLN A 51 -13.54 -12.52 -14.65
N ALA A 52 -13.51 -12.55 -15.97
CA ALA A 52 -13.69 -13.79 -16.72
C ALA A 52 -12.50 -14.74 -16.53
N ASN A 53 -11.28 -14.20 -16.46
CA ASN A 53 -10.08 -14.97 -16.09
C ASN A 53 -10.15 -15.53 -14.66
N GLN A 54 -10.52 -14.71 -13.68
CA GLN A 54 -10.65 -15.18 -12.30
C GLN A 54 -11.75 -16.23 -12.15
N ARG A 55 -12.89 -16.08 -12.85
CA ARG A 55 -13.93 -17.12 -12.89
C ARG A 55 -13.42 -18.41 -13.55
N ALA A 56 -12.58 -18.30 -14.59
CA ALA A 56 -11.95 -19.45 -15.20
C ALA A 56 -10.92 -20.14 -14.27
N LEU A 57 -10.22 -19.38 -13.42
CA LEU A 57 -9.27 -19.93 -12.44
C LEU A 57 -9.96 -20.49 -11.19
N GLY A 58 -11.06 -19.86 -10.75
CA GLY A 58 -11.85 -20.28 -9.59
C GLY A 58 -12.78 -21.47 -9.85
N ARG A 59 -12.63 -22.18 -10.98
CA ARG A 59 -13.37 -23.42 -11.25
C ARG A 59 -12.85 -24.53 -10.32
N PRO A 60 -13.75 -25.39 -9.78
CA PRO A 60 -13.32 -26.50 -8.94
C PRO A 60 -12.25 -27.36 -9.63
N GLY A 61 -11.15 -27.63 -8.92
CA GLY A 61 -10.01 -28.42 -9.42
C GLY A 61 -9.02 -27.68 -10.32
N VAL A 62 -9.37 -26.51 -10.89
CA VAL A 62 -8.45 -25.74 -11.75
C VAL A 62 -7.31 -25.12 -10.94
N SER A 63 -7.55 -24.66 -9.71
CA SER A 63 -6.49 -24.15 -8.83
C SER A 63 -5.45 -25.22 -8.53
N ALA A 64 -5.86 -26.38 -8.04
CA ALA A 64 -4.94 -27.49 -7.74
C ALA A 64 -4.18 -27.99 -8.99
N ALA A 65 -4.84 -28.02 -10.16
CA ALA A 65 -4.18 -28.34 -11.43
C ALA A 65 -3.19 -27.26 -11.86
N LEU A 66 -3.49 -25.99 -11.56
CA LEU A 66 -2.60 -24.86 -11.81
C LEU A 66 -1.37 -24.95 -10.94
N ASP A 67 -1.51 -25.19 -9.64
CA ASP A 67 -0.38 -25.35 -8.72
C ASP A 67 0.53 -26.49 -9.18
N THR A 68 -0.04 -27.64 -9.55
CA THR A 68 0.71 -28.79 -10.08
C THR A 68 1.45 -28.44 -11.38
N CYS A 69 0.84 -27.62 -12.25
CA CYS A 69 1.48 -27.15 -13.48
C CYS A 69 2.60 -26.15 -13.18
N MET A 70 2.35 -25.20 -12.28
CA MET A 70 3.32 -24.18 -11.87
C MET A 70 4.53 -24.85 -11.21
N ASP A 71 4.34 -25.79 -10.28
CA ASP A 71 5.44 -26.56 -9.66
C ASP A 71 6.34 -27.27 -10.67
N ARG A 72 5.76 -27.72 -11.80
CA ARG A 72 6.50 -28.45 -12.84
C ARG A 72 7.22 -27.52 -13.82
N PHE A 73 6.61 -26.40 -14.18
CA PHE A 73 7.08 -25.55 -15.29
C PHE A 73 7.60 -24.18 -14.85
N GLU A 74 7.22 -23.70 -13.66
CA GLU A 74 7.77 -22.51 -13.05
C GLU A 74 9.12 -22.81 -12.39
N HIS A 75 10.18 -22.28 -12.98
CA HIS A 75 11.52 -22.46 -12.45
C HIS A 75 11.78 -21.37 -11.40
N GLN A 76 11.54 -21.72 -10.13
CA GLN A 76 11.91 -20.87 -9.02
C GLN A 76 13.42 -20.88 -8.84
N LEU A 77 14.05 -19.73 -9.10
CA LEU A 77 15.45 -19.54 -8.76
C LEU A 77 15.55 -19.47 -7.22
N PRO A 78 16.45 -20.24 -6.60
CA PRO A 78 16.60 -20.22 -5.15
C PRO A 78 16.98 -18.81 -4.69
N TRP A 79 16.38 -18.29 -3.63
CA TRP A 79 16.67 -17.07 -2.84
C TRP A 79 18.13 -16.54 -2.72
N TRP A 80 19.20 -17.28 -3.02
CA TRP A 80 20.58 -16.79 -2.82
C TRP A 80 21.05 -15.68 -3.78
N PRO A 81 20.61 -15.55 -5.06
CA PRO A 81 20.92 -14.41 -5.92
C PRO A 81 20.39 -13.09 -5.35
N VAL A 82 19.27 -13.11 -4.62
CA VAL A 82 18.73 -11.95 -3.90
C VAL A 82 19.76 -11.43 -2.89
N TRP A 83 20.28 -12.34 -2.07
CA TRP A 83 21.30 -12.03 -1.08
C TRP A 83 22.62 -11.62 -1.73
N LEU A 84 22.99 -12.25 -2.86
CA LEU A 84 24.20 -11.89 -3.62
C LEU A 84 24.10 -10.47 -4.19
N GLU A 85 22.97 -10.11 -4.79
CA GLU A 85 22.77 -8.76 -5.33
C GLU A 85 22.73 -7.72 -4.21
N LEU A 86 21.98 -7.98 -3.13
CA LEU A 86 21.97 -7.08 -1.97
C LEU A 86 23.38 -6.90 -1.40
N ALA A 87 24.16 -7.99 -1.32
CA ALA A 87 25.56 -7.93 -0.95
C ALA A 87 26.38 -7.12 -1.97
N LEU A 88 26.15 -7.28 -3.27
CA LEU A 88 26.81 -6.51 -4.33
C LEU A 88 26.47 -5.01 -4.25
N LEU A 89 25.21 -4.65 -4.01
CA LEU A 89 24.74 -3.29 -3.79
C LEU A 89 25.44 -2.68 -2.57
N ILE A 90 25.38 -3.35 -1.42
CA ILE A 90 25.99 -2.88 -0.17
C ILE A 90 27.51 -2.74 -0.33
N THR A 91 28.18 -3.74 -0.91
CA THR A 91 29.64 -3.72 -1.12
C THR A 91 30.05 -2.63 -2.11
N THR A 92 29.32 -2.42 -3.20
CA THR A 92 29.61 -1.36 -4.19
C THR A 92 29.40 0.03 -3.60
N VAL A 93 28.27 0.26 -2.91
CA VAL A 93 28.00 1.53 -2.21
C VAL A 93 29.09 1.80 -1.17
N THR A 94 29.47 0.77 -0.40
CA THR A 94 30.55 0.86 0.59
C THR A 94 31.87 1.18 -0.11
N ALA A 95 32.27 0.43 -1.13
CA ALA A 95 33.52 0.67 -1.88
C ALA A 95 33.61 2.11 -2.41
N LEU A 96 32.53 2.65 -2.97
CA LEU A 96 32.46 4.04 -3.44
C LEU A 96 32.55 5.05 -2.29
N TYR A 97 31.81 4.84 -1.19
CA TYR A 97 31.89 5.68 0.01
C TYR A 97 33.32 5.72 0.57
N TRP A 98 34.02 4.58 0.58
CA TRP A 98 35.40 4.49 1.08
C TRP A 98 36.46 5.00 0.08
N GLY A 99 36.20 4.89 -1.22
CA GLY A 99 37.14 5.22 -2.30
C GLY A 99 37.14 6.69 -2.72
N LEU A 100 35.96 7.31 -2.85
CA LEU A 100 35.82 8.67 -3.39
C LEU A 100 36.58 9.75 -2.59
N PRO A 101 36.51 9.79 -1.24
CA PRO A 101 37.27 10.78 -0.47
C PRO A 101 38.79 10.61 -0.61
N ARG A 102 39.28 9.35 -0.66
CA ARG A 102 40.71 9.06 -0.82
C ARG A 102 41.23 9.54 -2.17
N TRP A 103 40.46 9.30 -3.24
CA TRP A 103 40.81 9.75 -4.58
C TRP A 103 40.88 11.28 -4.67
N LYS A 104 39.98 12.00 -3.97
CA LYS A 104 39.97 13.46 -3.92
C LYS A 104 41.15 14.04 -3.14
N GLY A 105 41.58 13.37 -2.06
CA GLY A 105 42.70 13.79 -1.20
C GLY A 105 44.10 13.33 -1.63
N ARG A 106 44.27 12.83 -2.87
CA ARG A 106 45.58 12.34 -3.36
C ARG A 106 46.59 13.48 -3.50
N ARG A 107 47.86 13.20 -3.19
CA ARG A 107 48.95 14.21 -3.13
C ARG A 107 49.14 15.03 -4.41
N GLY A 108 48.79 14.49 -5.57
CA GLY A 108 48.84 15.24 -6.83
C GLY A 108 47.79 16.34 -7.00
N LYS A 109 46.86 16.52 -6.05
CA LYS A 109 45.81 17.56 -6.09
C LYS A 109 45.85 18.53 -4.91
N VAL A 110 46.46 18.15 -3.79
CA VAL A 110 46.39 18.93 -2.54
C VAL A 110 47.71 18.91 -1.80
N VAL A 111 48.08 20.05 -1.21
CA VAL A 111 49.29 20.25 -0.40
C VAL A 111 48.88 20.40 1.07
N PRO A 112 49.57 19.76 2.03
CA PRO A 112 49.28 19.99 3.45
C PRO A 112 49.50 21.47 3.81
N LEU A 113 48.60 22.04 4.62
CA LEU A 113 48.92 23.29 5.29
C LEU A 113 50.14 22.97 6.18
N ASN A 114 51.29 23.59 5.94
CA ASN A 114 52.54 23.39 6.67
C ASN A 114 53.36 24.68 6.59
N ARG A 115 54.49 24.76 7.30
CA ARG A 115 55.33 25.96 7.31
C ARG A 115 55.91 26.37 5.95
N GLN A 116 55.85 25.51 4.93
CA GLN A 116 56.27 25.88 3.57
C GLN A 116 55.20 26.75 2.87
N VAL A 117 53.93 26.54 3.17
CA VAL A 117 52.80 27.28 2.55
C VAL A 117 52.26 28.39 3.45
N ASP A 118 52.38 28.24 4.77
CA ASP A 118 52.03 29.25 5.78
C ASP A 118 53.22 29.48 6.74
N PRO A 119 54.22 30.29 6.33
CA PRO A 119 55.45 30.47 7.10
C PRO A 119 55.22 31.13 8.47
N THR A 120 54.20 31.98 8.58
CA THR A 120 53.84 32.74 9.79
C THR A 120 52.85 32.00 10.70
N ASP A 121 52.40 30.81 10.29
CA ASP A 121 51.37 29.99 10.96
C ASP A 121 50.09 30.78 11.28
N GLU A 122 49.82 31.82 10.49
CA GLU A 122 48.72 32.75 10.71
C GLU A 122 47.40 32.11 10.28
N VAL A 123 47.42 31.45 9.11
CA VAL A 123 46.24 30.74 8.61
C VAL A 123 45.95 29.58 9.55
N ARG A 124 46.96 28.80 9.94
CA ARG A 124 46.82 27.70 10.92
C ARG A 124 46.09 28.16 12.19
N ARG A 125 46.61 29.19 12.86
CA ARG A 125 46.03 29.71 14.11
C ARG A 125 44.58 30.14 13.93
N LEU A 126 44.27 30.81 12.82
CA LEU A 126 42.91 31.23 12.51
C LEU A 126 41.97 30.03 12.32
N VAL A 127 42.38 28.98 11.58
CA VAL A 127 41.50 27.82 11.41
C VAL A 127 41.35 27.01 12.69
N ASP A 128 42.39 26.93 13.53
CA ASP A 128 42.32 26.28 14.84
C ASP A 128 41.37 27.03 15.79
N GLU A 129 41.38 28.36 15.78
CA GLU A 129 40.39 29.19 16.49
C GLU A 129 38.96 28.86 16.03
N LEU A 130 38.73 28.81 14.72
CA LEU A 130 37.40 28.52 14.16
C LEU A 130 36.93 27.09 14.45
N VAL A 131 37.85 26.12 14.54
CA VAL A 131 37.54 24.75 14.97
C VAL A 131 37.04 24.72 16.41
N VAL A 132 37.64 25.52 17.29
CA VAL A 132 37.18 25.68 18.68
C VAL A 132 35.81 26.34 18.72
N VAL A 133 35.60 27.41 17.95
CA VAL A 133 34.29 28.09 17.83
C VAL A 133 33.19 27.13 17.35
N ALA A 134 33.49 26.29 16.36
CA ALA A 134 32.57 25.29 15.83
C ALA A 134 32.31 24.10 16.79
N GLY A 135 33.04 24.00 17.91
CA GLY A 135 32.86 22.97 18.92
C GLY A 135 33.07 21.54 18.41
N LEU A 136 34.08 21.33 17.56
CA LEU A 136 34.38 20.01 17.01
C LEU A 136 35.19 19.15 18.00
N ASP A 137 34.68 17.96 18.33
CA ASP A 137 35.36 16.99 19.21
C ASP A 137 36.74 16.55 18.68
N ARG A 138 36.97 16.68 17.38
CA ARG A 138 38.20 16.30 16.69
C ARG A 138 38.51 17.31 15.60
N SER A 139 39.72 17.87 15.62
CA SER A 139 40.18 18.79 14.58
C SER A 139 40.35 18.05 13.23
N PRO A 140 39.80 18.60 12.13
CA PRO A 140 40.01 18.05 10.80
C PRO A 140 41.41 18.36 10.27
N ARG A 141 41.86 17.61 9.26
CA ARG A 141 43.12 17.93 8.57
C ARG A 141 42.89 19.12 7.62
N PHE A 142 43.75 20.13 7.66
CA PHE A 142 43.71 21.22 6.69
C PHE A 142 44.72 21.00 5.55
N VAL A 143 44.24 21.12 4.32
CA VAL A 143 45.03 21.06 3.09
C VAL A 143 44.67 22.23 2.17
N ILE A 144 45.51 22.51 1.20
CA ILE A 144 45.31 23.57 0.22
C ILE A 144 45.30 22.95 -1.17
N ASP A 145 44.37 23.41 -2.02
CA ASP A 145 44.42 23.19 -3.47
C ASP A 145 44.88 24.51 -4.12
N PRO A 146 46.18 24.63 -4.48
CA PRO A 146 46.70 25.86 -5.06
C PRO A 146 46.16 26.16 -6.47
N ALA A 147 45.70 25.13 -7.20
CA ALA A 147 45.20 25.26 -8.56
C ALA A 147 43.74 25.76 -8.59
N ALA A 148 43.03 25.70 -7.46
CA ALA A 148 41.67 26.20 -7.36
C ALA A 148 41.65 27.72 -7.10
N HIS A 149 41.27 28.50 -8.12
CA HIS A 149 41.22 29.97 -8.04
C HIS A 149 39.90 30.55 -7.49
N THR A 150 38.92 29.71 -7.12
CA THR A 150 37.64 30.19 -6.58
C THR A 150 37.77 30.52 -5.08
N PRO A 151 37.05 31.54 -4.58
CA PRO A 151 37.03 31.89 -3.15
C PRO A 151 36.12 30.93 -2.36
N SER A 152 36.46 29.64 -2.36
CA SER A 152 35.67 28.57 -1.73
C SER A 152 36.58 27.64 -0.92
N ALA A 153 35.97 26.81 -0.10
CA ALA A 153 36.61 25.63 0.47
C ALA A 153 35.73 24.41 0.19
N VAL A 154 36.28 23.22 0.43
CA VAL A 154 35.53 21.97 0.31
C VAL A 154 35.98 21.01 1.40
N VAL A 155 35.03 20.42 2.12
CA VAL A 155 35.31 19.28 3.01
C VAL A 155 35.17 17.94 2.29
N PHE A 156 36.11 17.04 2.58
CA PHE A 156 35.98 15.63 2.24
C PHE A 156 36.56 14.73 3.32
N GLY A 157 36.16 13.47 3.35
CA GLY A 157 36.64 12.51 4.33
C GLY A 157 35.59 11.44 4.59
N ARG A 158 35.74 10.74 5.70
CA ARG A 158 34.82 9.68 6.10
C ARG A 158 34.91 9.41 7.59
N TRP A 159 33.82 8.91 8.17
CA TRP A 159 33.78 8.29 9.50
C TRP A 159 34.66 9.01 10.53
N ARG A 160 34.31 10.26 10.85
CA ARG A 160 35.02 11.10 11.82
C ARG A 160 36.49 11.43 11.49
N ARG A 161 36.97 11.16 10.28
CA ARG A 161 38.27 11.59 9.74
C ARG A 161 38.03 12.49 8.54
N TYR A 162 37.95 13.79 8.80
CA TYR A 162 37.63 14.79 7.79
C TYR A 162 38.85 15.64 7.44
N THR A 163 38.86 16.13 6.22
CA THR A 163 39.87 17.01 5.65
C THR A 163 39.16 18.22 5.05
N VAL A 164 39.55 19.42 5.47
CA VAL A 164 39.09 20.68 4.88
C VAL A 164 40.13 21.11 3.87
N CYS A 165 39.72 21.31 2.62
CA CYS A 165 40.57 21.79 1.55
C CYS A 165 40.23 23.25 1.24
N LEU A 166 41.17 24.14 1.51
CA LEU A 166 41.05 25.56 1.19
C LEU A 166 41.52 25.78 -0.25
N HIS A 167 40.74 26.48 -1.06
CA HIS A 167 41.17 26.85 -2.40
C HIS A 167 42.17 28.02 -2.33
N GLY A 168 43.14 28.05 -3.24
CA GLY A 168 44.10 29.16 -3.35
C GLY A 168 43.41 30.53 -3.48
N GLY A 169 42.32 30.62 -4.24
CA GLY A 169 41.53 31.85 -4.39
C GLY A 169 40.92 32.37 -3.08
N LEU A 170 40.56 31.48 -2.15
CA LEU A 170 40.04 31.86 -0.82
C LEU A 170 41.15 32.44 0.07
N LEU A 171 42.35 31.85 0.00
CA LEU A 171 43.51 32.33 0.76
C LEU A 171 43.97 33.72 0.31
N VAL A 172 43.94 34.00 -0.99
CA VAL A 172 44.26 35.34 -1.52
C VAL A 172 43.22 36.35 -1.07
N ARG A 173 41.93 35.99 -1.12
CA ARG A 173 40.82 36.89 -0.75
C ARG A 173 40.77 37.22 0.75
N ARG A 174 41.42 36.42 1.61
CA ARG A 174 41.42 36.63 3.08
C ARG A 174 41.86 38.03 3.50
N TRP A 175 42.76 38.66 2.75
CA TRP A 175 43.29 39.98 3.06
C TRP A 175 42.28 41.10 2.77
N ALA A 176 41.53 40.97 1.67
CA ALA A 176 40.52 41.94 1.26
C ALA A 176 39.18 41.72 1.98
N ASP A 177 38.87 40.48 2.36
CA ASP A 177 37.60 40.09 2.98
C ASP A 177 37.82 39.00 4.07
N PRO A 178 38.40 39.36 5.23
CA PRO A 178 38.62 38.43 6.33
C PRO A 178 37.32 37.82 6.87
N ALA A 179 36.23 38.60 6.86
CA ALA A 179 34.91 38.15 7.29
C ALA A 179 34.35 37.07 6.36
N GLY A 180 34.49 37.24 5.04
CA GLY A 180 34.15 36.23 4.03
C GLY A 180 34.97 34.95 4.18
N PHE A 181 36.27 35.06 4.48
CA PHE A 181 37.11 33.88 4.77
C PHE A 181 36.56 33.10 5.98
N ARG A 182 36.33 33.77 7.12
CA ARG A 182 35.80 33.14 8.33
C ARG A 182 34.43 32.50 8.08
N ALA A 183 33.54 33.16 7.34
CA ALA A 183 32.22 32.63 7.01
C ALA A 183 32.28 31.34 6.20
N VAL A 184 33.12 31.28 5.15
CA VAL A 184 33.30 30.08 4.33
C VAL A 184 33.86 28.93 5.18
N VAL A 185 34.87 29.18 6.01
CA VAL A 185 35.42 28.14 6.88
C VAL A 185 34.40 27.65 7.91
N LEU A 186 33.67 28.54 8.58
CA LEU A 186 32.63 28.15 9.55
C LEU A 186 31.53 27.30 8.90
N HIS A 187 31.14 27.62 7.65
CA HIS A 187 30.20 26.80 6.87
C HIS A 187 30.73 25.39 6.59
N GLU A 188 31.99 25.27 6.15
CA GLU A 188 32.63 23.96 5.95
C GLU A 188 32.76 23.16 7.26
N LEU A 189 33.05 23.83 8.39
CA LEU A 189 33.09 23.19 9.71
C LEU A 189 31.68 22.77 10.19
N ALA A 190 30.63 23.48 9.79
CA ALA A 190 29.25 23.11 10.09
C ALA A 190 28.87 21.79 9.42
N HIS A 191 29.31 21.57 8.17
CA HIS A 191 29.15 20.27 7.51
C HIS A 191 29.84 19.13 8.27
N ILE A 192 30.97 19.39 8.92
CA ILE A 192 31.64 18.39 9.77
C ILE A 192 30.82 18.12 11.04
N ARG A 193 30.39 19.17 11.73
CA ARG A 193 29.59 19.08 12.97
C ARG A 193 28.30 18.29 12.73
N ASN A 194 27.62 18.55 11.62
CA ASN A 194 26.35 17.93 11.23
C ASN A 194 26.50 16.55 10.58
N ARG A 195 27.74 16.08 10.36
CA ARG A 195 28.05 14.84 9.62
C ARG A 195 27.54 14.84 8.18
N ASP A 196 27.39 16.03 7.59
CA ASP A 196 26.91 16.19 6.23
C ASP A 196 27.88 15.60 5.21
N VAL A 197 29.17 15.53 5.54
CA VAL A 197 30.19 14.88 4.71
C VAL A 197 29.83 13.40 4.48
N ASP A 198 29.50 12.67 5.54
CA ASP A 198 29.16 11.24 5.44
C ASP A 198 27.83 11.04 4.70
N ILE A 199 26.83 11.88 5.00
CA ILE A 199 25.52 11.86 4.32
C ILE A 199 25.69 12.15 2.82
N THR A 200 26.53 13.13 2.46
CA THR A 200 26.81 13.52 1.08
C THR A 200 27.48 12.39 0.32
N TYR A 201 28.54 11.79 0.88
CA TYR A 201 29.23 10.68 0.21
C TYR A 201 28.35 9.43 0.11
N GLY A 202 27.54 9.12 1.12
CA GLY A 202 26.55 8.04 1.04
C GLY A 202 25.49 8.30 -0.04
N THR A 203 24.98 9.53 -0.11
CA THR A 203 24.01 9.98 -1.13
C THR A 203 24.59 9.90 -2.54
N VAL A 204 25.84 10.34 -2.72
CA VAL A 204 26.54 10.28 -4.02
C VAL A 204 26.86 8.84 -4.40
N ALA A 205 27.26 7.99 -3.45
CA ALA A 205 27.52 6.57 -3.69
C ALA A 205 26.24 5.86 -4.15
N LEU A 206 25.13 6.00 -3.41
CA LEU A 206 23.82 5.43 -3.77
C LEU A 206 23.37 5.88 -5.17
N TRP A 207 23.47 7.17 -5.47
CA TRP A 207 23.14 7.70 -6.79
C TRP A 207 24.00 7.12 -7.92
N ARG A 208 25.31 6.96 -7.69
CA ARG A 208 26.21 6.39 -8.70
C ARG A 208 25.94 4.91 -8.93
N VAL A 209 25.66 4.14 -7.88
CA VAL A 209 25.28 2.73 -8.05
C VAL A 209 23.96 2.63 -8.79
N PHE A 210 22.97 3.43 -8.42
CA PHE A 210 21.71 3.50 -9.16
C PHE A 210 21.93 3.81 -10.66
N LEU A 211 22.72 4.83 -10.99
CA LEU A 211 22.96 5.22 -12.39
C LEU A 211 23.81 4.25 -13.21
N ILE A 212 24.82 3.62 -12.61
CA ILE A 212 25.85 2.86 -13.35
C ILE A 212 25.54 1.37 -13.34
N VAL A 213 24.84 0.88 -12.32
CA VAL A 213 24.53 -0.54 -12.14
C VAL A 213 23.04 -0.79 -12.39
N LEU A 214 22.16 -0.15 -11.61
CA LEU A 214 20.74 -0.50 -11.59
C LEU A 214 19.99 -0.01 -12.83
N LEU A 215 20.17 1.26 -13.20
CA LEU A 215 19.49 1.85 -14.35
C LEU A 215 19.87 1.17 -15.68
N PRO A 216 21.17 0.93 -16.00
CA PRO A 216 21.53 0.23 -17.22
C PRO A 216 21.01 -1.20 -17.23
N ALA A 217 21.00 -1.90 -16.08
CA ALA A 217 20.40 -3.22 -16.00
C ALA A 217 18.90 -3.18 -16.36
N ASN A 218 18.11 -2.34 -15.69
CA ASN A 218 16.67 -2.17 -16.01
C ASN A 218 16.45 -1.79 -17.49
N VAL A 219 17.22 -0.86 -18.04
CA VAL A 219 17.08 -0.43 -19.44
C VAL A 219 17.47 -1.54 -20.41
N LEU A 220 18.56 -2.27 -20.15
CA LEU A 220 18.99 -3.37 -21.02
C LEU A 220 17.97 -4.51 -21.03
N ILE A 221 17.37 -4.80 -19.87
CA ILE A 221 16.31 -5.80 -19.73
C ILE A 221 15.06 -5.36 -20.49
N ALA A 222 14.55 -4.14 -20.23
CA ALA A 222 13.40 -3.60 -20.94
C ALA A 222 13.61 -3.54 -22.47
N VAL A 223 14.83 -3.20 -22.93
CA VAL A 223 15.19 -3.23 -24.36
C VAL A 223 15.25 -4.66 -24.90
N ALA A 224 15.70 -5.64 -24.11
CA ALA A 224 15.69 -7.04 -24.51
C ALA A 224 14.25 -7.55 -24.69
N TYR A 225 13.32 -7.19 -23.80
CA TYR A 225 11.88 -7.45 -23.97
C TYR A 225 11.29 -6.72 -25.17
N LEU A 226 11.59 -5.43 -25.36
CA LEU A 226 11.10 -4.68 -26.51
C LEU A 226 11.57 -5.29 -27.84
N ARG A 227 12.85 -5.70 -27.95
CA ARG A 227 13.37 -6.41 -29.13
C ARG A 227 12.70 -7.76 -29.37
N ARG A 228 12.25 -8.42 -28.30
CA ARG A 228 11.52 -9.71 -28.35
C ARG A 228 10.08 -9.52 -28.82
N ASP A 229 9.39 -8.48 -28.35
CA ASP A 229 7.94 -8.33 -28.52
C ASP A 229 7.56 -7.55 -29.78
N LEU A 230 8.37 -6.54 -30.16
CA LEU A 230 8.12 -5.69 -31.32
C LEU A 230 8.01 -6.45 -32.66
N PRO A 231 8.79 -7.51 -32.94
CA PRO A 231 8.65 -8.30 -34.17
C PRO A 231 7.40 -9.19 -34.19
N ARG A 232 6.79 -9.50 -33.03
CA ARG A 232 5.70 -10.47 -32.90
C ARG A 232 4.30 -9.84 -32.92
N HIS A 233 4.20 -8.54 -32.71
CA HIS A 233 2.93 -7.79 -32.75
C HIS A 233 3.02 -6.58 -33.71
N PRO A 234 3.11 -6.81 -35.03
CA PRO A 234 3.13 -5.74 -36.01
C PRO A 234 1.75 -5.09 -36.10
N SER A 235 1.57 -3.95 -35.43
CA SER A 235 0.54 -2.92 -35.69
C SER A 235 -0.85 -3.43 -36.08
N GLY A 236 -1.63 -3.91 -35.11
CA GLY A 236 -3.09 -3.94 -35.17
C GLY A 236 -3.69 -2.80 -34.33
N GLY A 237 -4.98 -2.48 -34.49
CA GLY A 237 -5.73 -1.35 -33.86
C GLY A 237 -5.75 -1.27 -32.31
N PHE A 238 -4.85 -1.99 -31.65
CA PHE A 238 -4.60 -2.10 -30.21
C PHE A 238 -3.70 -0.98 -29.62
N ALA A 239 -3.10 -0.12 -30.46
CA ALA A 239 -2.10 0.87 -30.03
C ALA A 239 -2.66 2.19 -29.45
N ALA A 240 -3.98 2.43 -29.53
CA ALA A 240 -4.55 3.72 -29.13
C ALA A 240 -4.84 3.87 -27.62
N THR A 241 -5.02 2.76 -26.88
CA THR A 241 -5.36 2.77 -25.44
C THR A 241 -4.41 1.96 -24.54
N ASN A 242 -3.68 0.98 -25.09
CA ASN A 242 -2.78 0.12 -24.33
C ASN A 242 -1.32 0.43 -24.73
N VAL A 243 -0.44 0.68 -23.76
CA VAL A 243 0.99 0.95 -24.01
C VAL A 243 1.78 -0.34 -23.82
N PRO A 244 2.68 -0.77 -24.73
CA PRO A 244 3.42 -2.03 -24.55
C PRO A 244 4.06 -2.14 -23.16
N SER A 245 4.00 -3.30 -22.50
CA SER A 245 4.54 -3.51 -21.14
C SER A 245 5.98 -3.02 -20.99
N SER A 246 6.82 -3.28 -22.00
CA SER A 246 8.20 -2.79 -22.08
C SER A 246 8.34 -1.26 -22.10
N VAL A 247 7.33 -0.53 -22.58
CA VAL A 247 7.28 0.94 -22.51
C VAL A 247 6.89 1.40 -21.10
N TYR A 248 5.99 0.69 -20.39
CA TYR A 248 5.74 0.97 -18.97
C TYR A 248 6.97 0.75 -18.11
N GLU A 249 7.68 -0.35 -18.30
CA GLU A 249 8.93 -0.64 -17.57
C GLU A 249 9.96 0.49 -17.77
N LEU A 250 10.13 0.97 -19.01
CA LEU A 250 11.04 2.07 -19.31
C LEU A 250 10.58 3.39 -18.66
N LEU A 251 9.27 3.65 -18.64
CA LEU A 251 8.70 4.86 -18.04
C LEU A 251 8.73 4.80 -16.50
N GLN A 252 8.55 3.63 -15.91
CA GLN A 252 8.73 3.37 -14.49
C GLN A 252 10.19 3.58 -14.10
N ALA A 253 11.14 3.06 -14.88
CA ALA A 253 12.58 3.30 -14.68
C ALA A 253 12.94 4.79 -14.81
N ALA A 254 12.36 5.49 -15.79
CA ALA A 254 12.52 6.93 -15.96
C ALA A 254 11.94 7.71 -14.76
N PHE A 255 10.73 7.36 -14.32
CA PHE A 255 10.08 7.99 -13.18
C PHE A 255 10.87 7.76 -11.89
N LEU A 256 11.29 6.53 -11.62
CA LEU A 256 12.14 6.19 -10.48
C LEU A 256 13.47 6.96 -10.51
N THR A 257 14.07 7.11 -11.69
CA THR A 257 15.27 7.94 -11.88
C THR A 257 15.02 9.39 -11.48
N VAL A 258 13.88 9.97 -11.89
CA VAL A 258 13.48 11.32 -11.50
C VAL A 258 13.27 11.40 -9.98
N LEU A 259 12.58 10.45 -9.36
CA LEU A 259 12.36 10.43 -7.91
C LEU A 259 13.68 10.34 -7.13
N VAL A 260 14.58 9.43 -7.51
CA VAL A 260 15.90 9.26 -6.89
C VAL A 260 16.73 10.53 -7.05
N TYR A 261 16.72 11.13 -8.23
CA TYR A 261 17.45 12.38 -8.48
C TYR A 261 16.91 13.54 -7.63
N LEU A 262 15.59 13.71 -7.58
CA LEU A 262 14.95 14.75 -6.78
C LEU A 262 15.19 14.53 -5.28
N ALA A 263 15.12 13.28 -4.80
CA ALA A 263 15.45 12.94 -3.42
C ALA A 263 16.92 13.28 -3.09
N ARG A 264 17.85 12.99 -4.01
CA ARG A 264 19.26 13.39 -3.88
C ARG A 264 19.41 14.90 -3.82
N ALA A 265 18.81 15.63 -4.76
CA ALA A 265 18.92 17.09 -4.83
C ALA A 265 18.35 17.75 -3.56
N ASP A 266 17.24 17.23 -3.05
CA ASP A 266 16.60 17.70 -1.82
C ASP A 266 17.49 17.47 -0.57
N VAL A 267 18.06 16.27 -0.44
CA VAL A 267 18.99 15.95 0.66
C VAL A 267 20.17 16.93 0.66
N LEU A 268 20.84 17.09 -0.48
CA LEU A 268 22.02 17.96 -0.59
C LEU A 268 21.65 19.43 -0.32
N ARG A 269 20.57 19.93 -0.92
CA ARG A 269 20.12 21.31 -0.73
C ARG A 269 19.76 21.61 0.72
N THR A 270 19.10 20.67 1.38
CA THR A 270 18.68 20.82 2.78
C THR A 270 19.88 20.92 3.72
N ARG A 271 20.97 20.19 3.46
CA ARG A 271 22.19 20.26 4.27
C ARG A 271 22.88 21.62 4.22
N GLU A 272 22.89 22.27 3.06
CA GLU A 272 23.45 23.62 2.88
C GLU A 272 22.77 24.64 3.80
N PHE A 273 21.43 24.58 3.94
CA PHE A 273 20.71 25.49 4.82
C PHE A 273 21.02 25.27 6.30
N TYR A 274 21.23 24.02 6.73
CA TYR A 274 21.65 23.73 8.11
C TYR A 274 23.08 24.24 8.36
N ALA A 275 23.99 24.02 7.41
CA ALA A 275 25.35 24.52 7.52
C ALA A 275 25.42 26.06 7.52
N ASP A 276 24.59 26.73 6.72
CA ASP A 276 24.43 28.19 6.78
C ASP A 276 23.94 28.67 8.15
N ALA A 277 22.89 28.04 8.68
CA ALA A 277 22.30 28.42 9.96
C ALA A 277 23.28 28.27 11.12
N ASP A 278 24.04 27.18 11.16
CA ASP A 278 25.07 26.95 12.18
C ASP A 278 26.24 27.92 12.02
N ALA A 279 26.72 28.15 10.80
CA ALA A 279 27.79 29.12 10.55
C ALA A 279 27.40 30.54 11.01
N ALA A 280 26.16 30.95 10.72
CA ALA A 280 25.62 32.22 11.20
C ALA A 280 25.51 32.25 12.73
N ALA A 281 25.05 31.17 13.36
CA ALA A 281 24.99 31.05 14.83
C ALA A 281 26.37 31.10 15.49
N TRP A 282 27.43 30.71 14.77
CA TRP A 282 28.82 30.78 15.21
C TRP A 282 29.51 32.12 14.92
N GLY A 283 28.77 33.11 14.42
CA GLY A 283 29.28 34.49 14.22
C GLY A 283 29.82 34.79 12.83
N ALA A 284 29.50 33.98 11.81
CA ALA A 284 29.78 34.33 10.42
C ALA A 284 29.00 35.59 10.00
N ASP A 285 29.64 36.52 9.27
CA ASP A 285 29.04 37.79 8.87
C ASP A 285 27.88 37.58 7.86
N PRO A 286 26.63 37.96 8.20
CA PRO A 286 25.47 37.82 7.33
C PRO A 286 25.60 38.53 5.97
N ARG A 287 26.50 39.52 5.84
CA ARG A 287 26.75 40.24 4.57
C ARG A 287 27.24 39.33 3.45
N VAL A 288 27.87 38.19 3.78
CA VAL A 288 28.41 37.24 2.80
C VAL A 288 27.31 36.68 1.90
N TRP A 289 26.15 36.31 2.48
CA TRP A 289 25.01 35.79 1.72
C TRP A 289 24.26 36.89 0.94
N ARG A 290 24.26 38.14 1.44
CA ARG A 290 23.61 39.29 0.77
C ARG A 290 24.33 39.74 -0.49
N HIS A 291 25.66 39.86 -0.43
CA HIS A 291 26.47 40.25 -1.61
C HIS A 291 26.41 39.20 -2.72
N ALA A 292 26.29 37.92 -2.36
CA ALA A 292 26.16 36.83 -3.33
C ALA A 292 24.76 36.71 -3.95
N ALA A 293 23.72 37.30 -3.33
CA ALA A 293 22.33 37.23 -3.79
C ALA A 293 21.93 38.33 -4.80
N ALA A 294 22.78 39.34 -5.02
CA ALA A 294 22.49 40.47 -5.90
C ALA A 294 22.49 40.09 -7.40
N ALA A 295 21.31 39.78 -7.96
CA ALA A 295 21.03 39.65 -9.39
C ALA A 295 19.53 39.97 -9.69
N PRO A 296 19.17 40.39 -10.92
CA PRO A 296 18.12 41.40 -11.14
C PRO A 296 16.69 40.91 -10.89
N SER A 297 15.92 41.78 -10.23
CA SER A 297 14.48 41.64 -9.98
C SER A 297 13.67 42.17 -11.16
N GLY A 298 13.05 41.27 -11.93
CA GLY A 298 12.15 41.65 -13.03
C GLY A 298 11.68 40.47 -13.88
N VAL A 299 11.12 39.42 -13.27
CA VAL A 299 10.74 38.20 -13.99
C VAL A 299 9.23 37.96 -13.88
N GLY A 300 8.54 37.85 -15.03
CA GLY A 300 7.10 37.57 -15.10
C GLY A 300 6.69 36.22 -14.48
N ARG A 301 5.40 36.09 -14.13
CA ARG A 301 4.82 34.98 -13.34
C ARG A 301 5.12 33.59 -13.93
N VAL A 302 5.03 33.43 -15.25
CA VAL A 302 5.30 32.15 -15.95
C VAL A 302 6.78 31.76 -15.86
N ARG A 303 7.68 32.71 -16.13
CA ARG A 303 9.13 32.48 -16.06
C ARG A 303 9.58 32.23 -14.61
N HIS A 304 8.90 32.79 -13.61
CA HIS A 304 9.13 32.46 -12.21
C HIS A 304 8.77 31.00 -11.87
N VAL A 305 7.66 30.47 -12.40
CA VAL A 305 7.29 29.05 -12.24
C VAL A 305 8.32 28.13 -12.90
N LEU A 306 8.75 28.44 -14.12
CA LEU A 306 9.79 27.67 -14.83
C LEU A 306 11.14 27.71 -14.09
N VAL A 307 11.55 28.87 -13.57
CA VAL A 307 12.78 28.99 -12.76
C VAL A 307 12.66 28.22 -11.45
N SER A 308 11.48 28.23 -10.81
CA SER A 308 11.24 27.43 -9.59
C SER A 308 11.28 25.93 -9.88
N PHE A 309 10.74 25.48 -11.01
CA PHE A 309 10.77 24.08 -11.44
C PHE A 309 12.20 23.65 -11.80
N ALA A 310 12.92 24.45 -12.59
CA ALA A 310 14.35 24.24 -12.86
C ALA A 310 15.21 24.24 -11.58
N GLY A 311 14.79 24.99 -10.56
CA GLY A 311 15.40 25.01 -9.24
C GLY A 311 15.35 23.66 -8.51
N LEU A 312 14.34 22.81 -8.78
CA LEU A 312 14.23 21.47 -8.20
C LEU A 312 15.42 20.58 -8.60
N TRP A 313 15.99 20.83 -9.78
CA TRP A 313 17.11 20.06 -10.32
C TRP A 313 18.48 20.51 -9.80
N ARG A 314 18.56 21.60 -9.04
CA ARG A 314 19.84 22.08 -8.49
C ARG A 314 20.16 21.37 -7.18
N THR A 315 21.39 20.86 -7.05
CA THR A 315 21.88 20.25 -5.81
C THR A 315 22.26 21.27 -4.75
N HIS A 316 22.51 22.53 -5.14
CA HIS A 316 22.75 23.63 -4.23
C HIS A 316 21.62 24.67 -4.33
N PRO A 317 21.22 25.27 -3.20
CA PRO A 317 20.25 26.35 -3.20
C PRO A 317 20.84 27.61 -3.83
N THR A 318 19.98 28.49 -4.33
CA THR A 318 20.44 29.80 -4.80
C THR A 318 20.85 30.69 -3.63
N TRP A 319 21.77 31.64 -3.84
CA TRP A 319 22.18 32.57 -2.79
C TRP A 319 21.01 33.34 -2.16
N ARG A 320 19.99 33.71 -2.96
CA ARG A 320 18.75 34.32 -2.45
C ARG A 320 17.93 33.40 -1.55
N GLN A 321 17.90 32.10 -1.85
CA GLN A 321 17.25 31.10 -0.97
C GLN A 321 18.01 30.94 0.34
N ARG A 322 19.34 30.93 0.30
CA ARG A 322 20.21 30.86 1.49
C ARG A 322 20.02 32.08 2.39
N GLU A 323 20.07 33.27 1.80
CA GLU A 323 19.80 34.54 2.50
C GLU A 323 18.40 34.54 3.13
N HIS A 324 17.37 34.12 2.38
CA HIS A 324 16.01 34.08 2.90
C HIS A 324 15.83 33.05 4.03
N ALA A 325 16.50 31.90 3.95
CA ALA A 325 16.49 30.88 5.00
C ALA A 325 17.15 31.38 6.30
N LEU A 326 18.20 32.19 6.20
CA LEU A 326 18.83 32.85 7.35
C LEU A 326 17.96 33.97 7.91
N ALA A 327 17.33 34.78 7.06
CA ALA A 327 16.44 35.85 7.49
C ALA A 327 15.16 35.33 8.14
N ASN A 328 14.67 34.16 7.71
CA ASN A 328 13.47 33.50 8.23
C ASN A 328 13.76 32.03 8.58
N PRO A 329 14.29 31.74 9.79
CA PRO A 329 14.66 30.39 10.23
C PRO A 329 13.48 29.39 10.21
N VAL A 330 12.25 29.91 10.20
CA VAL A 330 11.00 29.16 10.04
C VAL A 330 11.04 28.21 8.85
N TRP A 331 11.68 28.64 7.76
CA TRP A 331 11.70 27.92 6.50
C TRP A 331 12.48 26.59 6.58
N LEU A 332 13.46 26.48 7.49
CA LEU A 332 14.19 25.23 7.77
C LEU A 332 13.30 24.16 8.42
N PHE A 333 12.22 24.59 9.09
CA PHE A 333 11.28 23.73 9.81
C PHE A 333 9.91 23.67 9.12
N ASP A 334 9.72 24.37 8.00
CA ASP A 334 8.49 24.35 7.24
C ASP A 334 8.33 23.03 6.47
N VAL A 335 7.08 22.67 6.21
CA VAL A 335 6.72 21.41 5.57
C VAL A 335 6.92 21.55 4.06
N GLN A 336 8.08 21.08 3.59
CA GLN A 336 8.43 21.15 2.17
C GLN A 336 7.56 20.22 1.31
N ARG A 337 7.21 20.69 0.11
CA ARG A 337 6.29 20.02 -0.83
C ARG A 337 6.92 18.76 -1.45
N LEU A 338 8.18 18.87 -1.87
CA LEU A 338 8.88 17.80 -2.58
C LEU A 338 9.06 16.55 -1.72
N PRO A 339 9.54 16.62 -0.45
CA PRO A 339 9.61 15.44 0.41
C PRO A 339 8.26 14.76 0.63
N MET A 340 7.17 15.51 0.75
CA MET A 340 5.83 14.94 0.89
C MET A 340 5.42 14.17 -0.36
N PHE A 341 5.59 14.75 -1.54
CA PHE A 341 5.33 14.09 -2.82
C PHE A 341 6.17 12.83 -3.01
N LEU A 342 7.49 12.93 -2.81
CA LEU A 342 8.40 11.79 -2.96
C LEU A 342 8.08 10.65 -1.98
N THR A 343 7.61 10.98 -0.77
CA THR A 343 7.22 9.98 0.23
C THR A 343 5.94 9.24 -0.18
N GLY A 344 4.95 9.95 -0.74
CA GLY A 344 3.74 9.32 -1.28
C GLY A 344 4.05 8.37 -2.44
N ALA A 345 4.82 8.83 -3.42
CA ALA A 345 5.22 7.99 -4.55
C ALA A 345 6.03 6.77 -4.10
N ALA A 346 6.97 6.96 -3.17
CA ALA A 346 7.76 5.86 -2.61
C ALA A 346 6.91 4.83 -1.86
N ALA A 347 5.85 5.23 -1.15
CA ALA A 347 5.00 4.31 -0.39
C ALA A 347 4.31 3.28 -1.31
N ILE A 348 3.77 3.76 -2.44
CA ILE A 348 3.13 2.93 -3.47
C ILE A 348 4.15 2.02 -4.14
N ILE A 349 5.28 2.59 -4.58
CA ILE A 349 6.37 1.85 -5.22
C ILE A 349 6.88 0.73 -4.29
N VAL A 350 7.25 1.05 -3.05
CA VAL A 350 7.74 0.05 -2.08
C VAL A 350 6.73 -1.08 -1.88
N THR A 351 5.45 -0.75 -1.77
CA THR A 351 4.40 -1.75 -1.52
C THR A 351 4.21 -2.67 -2.70
N SER A 352 4.10 -2.09 -3.90
CA SER A 352 3.94 -2.87 -5.14
C SER A 352 5.13 -3.80 -5.38
N TRP A 353 6.35 -3.33 -5.09
CA TRP A 353 7.52 -4.20 -5.21
C TRP A 353 7.51 -5.28 -4.14
N ALA A 354 7.23 -4.95 -2.88
CA ALA A 354 7.15 -5.96 -1.82
C ALA A 354 6.09 -7.03 -2.10
N SER A 355 4.93 -6.66 -2.67
CA SER A 355 3.89 -7.61 -3.07
C SER A 355 4.33 -8.49 -4.24
N THR A 356 4.90 -7.90 -5.30
CA THR A 356 5.45 -8.67 -6.45
C THR A 356 6.51 -9.68 -5.99
N TRP A 357 7.35 -9.29 -5.04
CA TRP A 357 8.38 -10.14 -4.46
C TRP A 357 7.81 -11.28 -3.62
N ALA A 358 6.75 -11.02 -2.85
CA ALA A 358 6.06 -12.06 -2.11
C ALA A 358 5.52 -13.13 -3.07
N THR A 359 4.99 -12.72 -4.24
CA THR A 359 4.42 -13.60 -5.28
C THR A 359 5.41 -14.33 -6.18
N MET A 360 6.70 -13.98 -6.14
CA MET A 360 7.72 -14.64 -6.98
C MET A 360 8.30 -15.93 -6.36
N GLY A 361 7.90 -16.30 -5.14
CA GLY A 361 8.54 -17.38 -4.37
C GLY A 361 7.68 -18.61 -4.07
N GLU A 362 6.35 -18.53 -4.08
CA GLU A 362 5.43 -19.64 -3.77
C GLU A 362 4.15 -19.46 -4.60
N ALA A 363 3.59 -20.55 -5.17
CA ALA A 363 2.29 -20.53 -5.84
C ALA A 363 1.16 -20.09 -4.89
N ASP A 364 1.34 -20.35 -3.59
CA ASP A 364 0.54 -19.84 -2.48
C ASP A 364 1.37 -18.86 -1.65
N VAL A 365 1.38 -17.57 -2.01
CA VAL A 365 1.83 -16.55 -1.04
C VAL A 365 0.85 -16.56 0.10
N PRO A 366 1.30 -16.81 1.34
CA PRO A 366 0.41 -16.73 2.47
C PRO A 366 -0.23 -15.35 2.54
N GLU A 367 -1.51 -15.31 2.87
CA GLU A 367 -2.32 -14.11 2.75
C GLU A 367 -1.78 -12.91 3.57
N TRP A 368 -1.10 -13.20 4.67
CA TRP A 368 -0.44 -12.17 5.47
C TRP A 368 0.73 -11.44 4.76
N GLY A 369 1.29 -11.99 3.68
CA GLY A 369 2.43 -11.46 2.93
C GLY A 369 2.12 -10.17 2.15
N GLU A 370 0.95 -10.12 1.49
CA GLU A 370 0.49 -8.91 0.80
C GLU A 370 0.18 -7.79 1.80
N TRP A 371 -0.46 -8.15 2.92
CA TRP A 371 -0.73 -7.23 4.01
C TRP A 371 0.56 -6.63 4.60
N LEU A 372 1.56 -7.48 4.87
CA LEU A 372 2.85 -7.03 5.39
C LEU A 372 3.51 -6.02 4.45
N SER A 373 3.40 -6.24 3.14
CA SER A 373 3.91 -5.35 2.10
C SER A 373 3.29 -3.95 2.18
N ALA A 374 1.96 -3.88 2.30
CA ALA A 374 1.24 -2.61 2.46
C ALA A 374 1.59 -1.90 3.77
N VAL A 375 1.68 -2.65 4.87
CA VAL A 375 2.06 -2.13 6.18
C VAL A 375 3.49 -1.56 6.17
N LEU A 376 4.42 -2.17 5.44
CA LEU A 376 5.79 -1.68 5.30
C LEU A 376 5.82 -0.32 4.57
N GLY A 377 5.15 -0.20 3.43
CA GLY A 377 5.06 1.06 2.68
C GLY A 377 4.37 2.17 3.49
N ALA A 378 3.28 1.84 4.17
CA ALA A 378 2.57 2.76 5.06
C ALA A 378 3.41 3.19 6.26
N GLY A 379 4.19 2.28 6.84
CA GLY A 379 5.08 2.55 7.98
C GLY A 379 6.19 3.51 7.63
N LEU A 380 6.86 3.27 6.50
CA LEU A 380 7.87 4.19 5.97
C LEU A 380 7.30 5.59 5.77
N ALA A 381 6.16 5.69 5.09
CA ALA A 381 5.50 6.96 4.82
C ALA A 381 5.15 7.70 6.11
N THR A 382 4.55 6.99 7.07
CA THR A 382 4.14 7.54 8.37
C THR A 382 5.33 8.07 9.15
N VAL A 383 6.45 7.35 9.17
CA VAL A 383 7.67 7.82 9.87
C VAL A 383 8.21 9.09 9.24
N ILE A 384 8.32 9.16 7.91
CA ILE A 384 8.88 10.34 7.23
C ILE A 384 7.96 11.55 7.38
N VAL A 385 6.70 11.41 6.96
CA VAL A 385 5.69 12.49 7.02
C VAL A 385 5.51 12.94 8.47
N GLY A 386 5.40 11.98 9.38
CA GLY A 386 5.27 12.18 10.80
C GLY A 386 6.40 13.00 11.40
N ILE A 387 7.66 12.63 11.17
CA ILE A 387 8.82 13.37 11.67
C ILE A 387 8.82 14.82 11.14
N ILE A 388 8.50 15.03 9.86
CA ILE A 388 8.44 16.37 9.27
C ILE A 388 7.36 17.21 9.97
N LEU A 389 6.14 16.67 10.11
CA LEU A 389 5.02 17.37 10.75
C LEU A 389 5.26 17.64 12.24
N TRP A 390 5.82 16.67 12.97
CA TRP A 390 6.13 16.83 14.39
C TRP A 390 7.23 17.88 14.63
N ARG A 391 8.27 17.90 13.79
CA ARG A 391 9.31 18.95 13.86
C ARG A 391 8.74 20.33 13.55
N ALA A 392 7.90 20.44 12.52
CA ALA A 392 7.27 21.70 12.14
C ALA A 392 6.31 22.21 13.22
N ALA A 393 5.49 21.32 13.80
CA ALA A 393 4.59 21.65 14.90
C ALA A 393 5.37 22.06 16.16
N ALA A 394 6.42 21.31 16.53
CA ALA A 394 7.27 21.63 17.67
C ALA A 394 7.94 23.01 17.51
N HIS A 395 8.49 23.28 16.34
CA HIS A 395 9.10 24.58 16.04
C HIS A 395 8.09 25.72 16.15
N ALA A 396 6.92 25.59 15.49
CA ALA A 396 5.89 26.62 15.52
C ALA A 396 5.39 26.92 16.95
N VAL A 397 5.26 25.90 17.79
CA VAL A 397 4.87 26.07 19.20
C VAL A 397 5.95 26.79 20.01
N LEU A 398 7.23 26.45 19.80
CA LEU A 398 8.36 27.08 20.49
C LEU A 398 8.56 28.54 20.07
N THR A 399 8.30 28.89 18.81
CA THR A 399 8.50 30.24 18.27
C THR A 399 7.24 31.11 18.33
N GLY A 400 6.13 30.59 18.86
CA GLY A 400 4.86 31.31 18.95
C GLY A 400 4.18 31.55 17.59
N GLN A 401 4.57 30.80 16.56
CA GLN A 401 4.06 30.93 15.20
C GLN A 401 2.82 30.06 14.96
N ARG A 402 2.16 30.30 13.82
CA ARG A 402 1.03 29.47 13.39
C ARG A 402 1.54 28.09 12.97
N SER A 403 1.09 27.05 13.66
CA SER A 403 1.40 25.67 13.29
C SER A 403 0.81 25.31 11.91
N PRO A 404 1.51 24.44 11.15
CA PRO A 404 1.01 23.99 9.86
C PRO A 404 -0.28 23.19 10.06
N SER A 405 -1.28 23.43 9.21
CA SER A 405 -2.53 22.66 9.28
C SER A 405 -2.38 21.22 8.78
N GLY A 406 -1.29 20.87 8.10
CA GLY A 406 -1.11 19.55 7.50
C GLY A 406 -1.87 19.32 6.18
N ILE A 407 -2.92 20.09 5.87
CA ILE A 407 -3.73 19.91 4.64
C ILE A 407 -2.89 20.03 3.37
N ARG A 408 -2.07 21.07 3.27
CA ARG A 408 -1.21 21.29 2.09
C ARG A 408 -0.14 20.19 1.96
N ALA A 409 0.41 19.74 3.09
CA ALA A 409 1.37 18.65 3.12
C ALA A 409 0.72 17.36 2.61
N GLY A 410 -0.50 17.09 3.07
CA GLY A 410 -1.29 15.95 2.67
C GLY A 410 -1.75 15.99 1.20
N LEU A 411 -1.97 17.16 0.63
CA LEU A 411 -2.22 17.30 -0.82
C LEU A 411 -1.00 16.83 -1.63
N TRP A 412 0.21 17.23 -1.25
CA TRP A 412 1.44 16.78 -1.94
C TRP A 412 1.73 15.31 -1.70
N PHE A 413 1.53 14.83 -0.47
CA PHE A 413 1.66 13.42 -0.13
C PHE A 413 0.67 12.55 -0.93
N GLY A 414 -0.61 12.92 -0.95
CA GLY A 414 -1.64 12.25 -1.73
C GLY A 414 -1.40 12.33 -3.25
N ALA A 415 -0.92 13.46 -3.77
CA ALA A 415 -0.51 13.57 -5.17
C ALA A 415 0.66 12.63 -5.50
N GLY A 416 1.57 12.41 -4.55
CA GLY A 416 2.61 11.39 -4.64
C GLY A 416 2.04 9.98 -4.71
N LEU A 417 1.07 9.64 -3.86
CA LEU A 417 0.39 8.34 -3.88
C LEU A 417 -0.28 8.10 -5.26
N VAL A 418 -1.08 9.06 -5.74
CA VAL A 418 -1.73 8.97 -7.06
C VAL A 418 -0.72 8.82 -8.18
N SER A 419 0.38 9.58 -8.15
CA SER A 419 1.41 9.53 -9.19
C SER A 419 2.16 8.19 -9.19
N GLY A 420 2.42 7.62 -8.00
CA GLY A 420 2.97 6.28 -7.86
C GLY A 420 2.05 5.23 -8.47
N GLU A 421 0.75 5.32 -8.21
CA GLU A 421 -0.26 4.36 -8.70
C GLU A 421 -0.36 4.39 -10.23
N VAL A 422 -0.48 5.59 -10.81
CA VAL A 422 -0.60 5.79 -12.26
C VAL A 422 0.63 5.30 -13.02
N VAL A 423 1.83 5.49 -12.47
CA VAL A 423 3.07 5.08 -13.16
C VAL A 423 3.31 3.58 -13.09
N LEU A 424 2.85 2.91 -12.02
CA LEU A 424 3.00 1.46 -11.90
C LEU A 424 2.05 0.68 -12.81
N GLY A 425 0.92 1.28 -13.24
CA GLY A 425 0.04 0.72 -14.27
C GLY A 425 -0.33 -0.75 -14.03
N ARG A 426 -0.93 -1.08 -12.88
CA ARG A 426 -1.10 -2.49 -12.44
C ARG A 426 -1.99 -3.34 -13.33
N THR A 427 -2.81 -2.73 -14.19
CA THR A 427 -3.79 -3.45 -15.02
C THR A 427 -3.54 -3.22 -16.50
N SER A 428 -3.40 -4.34 -17.22
CA SER A 428 -3.50 -4.46 -18.67
C SER A 428 -2.85 -3.35 -19.49
N ASN A 429 -1.70 -2.84 -19.03
CA ASN A 429 -0.95 -1.82 -19.72
C ASN A 429 -1.75 -0.50 -19.94
N GLN A 430 -2.58 -0.09 -18.98
CA GLN A 430 -3.32 1.18 -18.97
C GLN A 430 -2.78 2.19 -17.95
N TRP A 431 -2.78 3.48 -18.32
CA TRP A 431 -2.25 4.56 -17.47
C TRP A 431 -3.19 4.92 -16.33
N LEU A 432 -4.48 4.83 -16.61
CA LEU A 432 -5.54 5.14 -15.67
C LEU A 432 -6.43 3.91 -15.57
N PRO A 433 -6.90 3.60 -14.36
CA PRO A 433 -7.87 2.53 -14.18
C PRO A 433 -9.21 2.96 -14.81
N GLU A 434 -10.10 2.01 -15.12
CA GLU A 434 -11.37 2.29 -15.81
C GLU A 434 -12.23 3.38 -15.16
N ARG A 435 -12.17 3.47 -13.82
CA ARG A 435 -12.87 4.45 -12.98
C ARG A 435 -11.86 5.36 -12.25
N PRO A 436 -11.21 6.31 -12.96
CA PRO A 436 -10.12 7.12 -12.40
C PRO A 436 -10.55 8.01 -11.24
N GLN A 437 -11.85 8.28 -11.07
CA GLN A 437 -12.38 9.03 -9.92
C GLN A 437 -12.03 8.41 -8.57
N PHE A 438 -11.79 7.09 -8.49
CA PHE A 438 -11.38 6.43 -7.24
C PHE A 438 -9.96 6.82 -6.80
N LEU A 439 -9.10 7.31 -7.71
CA LEU A 439 -7.79 7.88 -7.35
C LEU A 439 -7.92 9.13 -6.46
N LEU A 440 -9.07 9.82 -6.46
CA LEU A 440 -9.32 10.92 -5.53
C LEU A 440 -9.29 10.45 -4.07
N ILE A 441 -9.58 9.18 -3.79
CA ILE A 441 -9.54 8.64 -2.44
C ILE A 441 -8.09 8.63 -1.91
N LEU A 442 -7.10 8.28 -2.75
CA LEU A 442 -5.66 8.39 -2.40
C LEU A 442 -5.24 9.83 -2.06
N LEU A 443 -5.80 10.81 -2.78
CA LEU A 443 -5.55 12.22 -2.49
C LEU A 443 -6.17 12.63 -1.14
N LEU A 444 -7.42 12.24 -0.91
CA LEU A 444 -8.18 12.58 0.29
C LEU A 444 -7.57 11.95 1.56
N ILE A 445 -7.20 10.68 1.51
CA ILE A 445 -6.58 10.00 2.67
C ILE A 445 -5.25 10.64 3.03
N GLY A 446 -4.44 11.03 2.04
CA GLY A 446 -3.20 11.75 2.26
C GLY A 446 -3.40 13.09 2.98
N ILE A 447 -4.46 13.82 2.61
CA ILE A 447 -4.89 15.05 3.29
C ILE A 447 -5.31 14.75 4.74
N VAL A 448 -6.19 13.78 4.95
CA VAL A 448 -6.73 13.44 6.28
C VAL A 448 -5.62 13.03 7.25
N ILE A 449 -4.71 12.14 6.82
CA ILE A 449 -3.59 11.67 7.66
C ILE A 449 -2.66 12.80 8.07
N CYS A 450 -2.27 13.65 7.11
CA CYS A 450 -1.39 14.78 7.41
C CYS A 450 -2.10 15.84 8.26
N TRP A 451 -3.39 16.10 8.01
CA TRP A 451 -4.21 17.04 8.75
C TRP A 451 -4.38 16.62 10.22
N TRP A 452 -4.64 15.34 10.44
CA TRP A 452 -4.75 14.75 11.77
C TRP A 452 -3.40 14.80 12.50
N THR A 453 -2.33 14.32 11.85
CA THR A 453 -0.99 14.23 12.45
C THR A 453 -0.46 15.61 12.85
N ALA A 454 -0.69 16.64 12.02
CA ALA A 454 -0.26 18.01 12.33
C ALA A 454 -0.99 18.61 13.54
N GLN A 455 -2.32 18.50 13.60
CA GLN A 455 -3.10 18.97 14.76
C GLN A 455 -2.75 18.21 16.03
N HIS A 456 -2.55 16.89 15.92
CA HIS A 456 -2.21 16.05 17.06
C HIS A 456 -0.82 16.38 17.59
N ALA A 457 0.17 16.58 16.71
CA ALA A 457 1.52 17.01 17.08
C ALA A 457 1.51 18.39 17.78
N GLU A 458 0.77 19.37 17.25
CA GLU A 458 0.63 20.69 17.89
C GLU A 458 0.00 20.58 19.29
N LEU A 459 -1.09 19.82 19.41
CA LEU A 459 -1.82 19.64 20.67
C LEU A 459 -0.93 18.99 21.74
N TRP A 460 -0.21 17.92 21.41
CA TRP A 460 0.68 17.24 22.34
C TRP A 460 1.92 18.04 22.69
N THR A 461 2.52 18.75 21.73
CA THR A 461 3.66 19.63 22.00
C THR A 461 3.30 20.68 23.05
N ARG A 462 2.07 21.20 23.02
CA ARG A 462 1.59 22.20 24.00
C ARG A 462 1.18 21.64 25.35
N THR A 463 0.84 20.35 25.44
CA THR A 463 0.24 19.74 26.65
C THR A 463 1.18 18.79 27.38
N TRP A 464 2.14 18.18 26.69
CA TRP A 464 3.07 17.20 27.24
C TRP A 464 4.14 17.85 28.15
N ARG A 465 4.38 17.23 29.30
CA ARG A 465 5.36 17.70 30.31
C ARG A 465 6.54 16.74 30.53
N GLY A 466 6.66 15.67 29.75
CA GLY A 466 7.79 14.75 29.84
C GLY A 466 9.12 15.40 29.43
N ARG A 467 10.23 14.70 29.66
CA ARG A 467 11.59 15.17 29.33
C ARG A 467 11.84 15.23 27.81
N THR A 468 11.11 14.45 27.02
CA THR A 468 11.23 14.41 25.55
C THR A 468 9.84 14.24 24.93
N LEU A 469 9.68 14.67 23.67
CA LEU A 469 8.45 14.45 22.88
C LEU A 469 8.38 13.06 22.23
N ARG A 470 9.47 12.28 22.28
CA ARG A 470 9.61 10.98 21.61
C ARG A 470 8.50 9.96 21.94
N PRO A 471 8.11 9.71 23.21
CA PRO A 471 7.12 8.66 23.49
C PRO A 471 5.74 9.01 22.93
N VAL A 472 5.37 10.29 22.99
CA VAL A 472 4.07 10.76 22.48
C VAL A 472 4.08 10.82 20.95
N ALA A 473 5.22 11.23 20.35
CA ALA A 473 5.40 11.13 18.91
C ALA A 473 5.30 9.67 18.45
N ALA A 474 5.99 8.73 19.10
CA ALA A 474 5.90 7.30 18.78
C ALA A 474 4.46 6.79 18.88
N LEU A 475 3.75 7.07 19.97
CA LEU A 475 2.33 6.70 20.12
C LEU A 475 1.46 7.25 18.99
N SER A 476 1.64 8.52 18.63
CA SER A 476 0.93 9.14 17.51
C SER A 476 1.26 8.49 16.17
N LEU A 477 2.54 8.19 15.92
CA LEU A 477 2.98 7.61 14.66
C LEU A 477 2.55 6.15 14.53
N THR A 478 2.53 5.39 15.61
CA THR A 478 1.97 4.03 15.63
C THR A 478 0.49 4.05 15.27
N ALA A 479 -0.29 4.96 15.85
CA ALA A 479 -1.71 5.08 15.50
C ALA A 479 -1.92 5.47 14.03
N THR A 480 -1.17 6.47 13.53
CA THR A 480 -1.21 6.83 12.11
C THR A 480 -0.80 5.67 11.20
N TRP A 481 0.21 4.89 11.61
CA TRP A 481 0.71 3.77 10.83
C TRP A 481 -0.30 2.64 10.75
N LEU A 482 -0.96 2.27 11.86
CA LEU A 482 -2.01 1.25 11.87
C LEU A 482 -3.18 1.66 10.98
N VAL A 483 -3.67 2.90 11.16
CA VAL A 483 -4.78 3.45 10.37
C VAL A 483 -4.44 3.50 8.88
N PHE A 484 -3.28 4.05 8.54
CA PHE A 484 -2.86 4.16 7.15
C PHE A 484 -2.56 2.79 6.57
N GLY A 485 -1.89 1.90 7.30
CA GLY A 485 -1.53 0.56 6.85
C GLY A 485 -2.75 -0.29 6.52
N LEU A 486 -3.79 -0.26 7.36
CA LEU A 486 -5.04 -0.98 7.09
C LEU A 486 -5.77 -0.44 5.86
N TRP A 487 -5.94 0.89 5.81
CA TRP A 487 -6.56 1.52 4.65
C TRP A 487 -5.75 1.27 3.37
N PHE A 488 -4.43 1.29 3.48
CA PHE A 488 -3.53 1.10 2.36
C PHE A 488 -3.54 -0.35 1.90
N SER A 489 -3.60 -1.35 2.79
CA SER A 489 -3.82 -2.76 2.42
C SER A 489 -5.09 -2.91 1.60
N TRP A 490 -6.21 -2.38 2.12
CA TRP A 490 -7.49 -2.39 1.39
C TRP A 490 -7.40 -1.72 0.02
N TRP A 491 -6.68 -0.59 -0.09
CA TRP A 491 -6.48 0.04 -1.39
C TRP A 491 -5.69 -0.86 -2.34
N GLN A 492 -4.66 -1.54 -1.85
CA GLN A 492 -3.80 -2.41 -2.63
C GLN A 492 -4.53 -3.68 -3.11
N SER A 493 -5.59 -4.09 -2.41
CA SER A 493 -6.46 -5.20 -2.77
C SER A 493 -7.76 -4.71 -3.45
N ASP A 494 -8.86 -4.63 -2.70
CA ASP A 494 -10.22 -4.38 -3.20
C ASP A 494 -10.37 -2.96 -3.77
N GLY A 495 -9.77 -1.95 -3.15
CA GLY A 495 -9.93 -0.55 -3.53
C GLY A 495 -9.42 -0.25 -4.94
N TYR A 496 -8.25 -0.78 -5.31
CA TYR A 496 -7.72 -0.63 -6.66
C TYR A 496 -8.55 -1.42 -7.68
N GLN A 497 -9.01 -2.63 -7.34
CA GLN A 497 -9.87 -3.42 -8.23
C GLN A 497 -11.19 -2.69 -8.56
N TRP A 498 -11.74 -1.92 -7.61
CA TRP A 498 -12.92 -1.10 -7.88
C TRP A 498 -12.62 0.06 -8.81
N ALA A 499 -11.44 0.67 -8.65
CA ALA A 499 -10.95 1.69 -9.57
C ALA A 499 -10.79 1.11 -10.97
N ASP A 500 -10.29 -0.13 -11.08
CA ASP A 500 -10.08 -0.84 -12.36
C ASP A 500 -11.37 -1.34 -13.02
N GLY A 501 -12.54 -0.96 -12.50
CA GLY A 501 -13.80 -1.22 -13.17
C GLY A 501 -14.41 -2.59 -12.88
N ARG A 502 -13.74 -3.43 -12.05
CA ARG A 502 -14.36 -4.62 -11.43
C ARG A 502 -15.73 -4.19 -10.92
N SER A 503 -16.78 -4.88 -11.37
CA SER A 503 -18.14 -4.56 -10.94
C SER A 503 -18.15 -4.59 -9.42
N THR A 504 -18.59 -3.48 -8.81
CA THR A 504 -18.85 -3.42 -7.38
C THR A 504 -20.03 -4.32 -7.13
N VAL A 505 -19.75 -5.63 -6.99
CA VAL A 505 -20.71 -6.69 -6.68
C VAL A 505 -21.75 -6.95 -7.78
N ASN A 506 -21.86 -8.20 -8.24
CA ASN A 506 -23.11 -8.64 -8.87
C ASN A 506 -24.15 -8.76 -7.74
N SER A 507 -25.08 -7.82 -7.65
CA SER A 507 -26.14 -7.81 -6.61
C SER A 507 -26.88 -9.15 -6.56
N ALA A 508 -27.11 -9.77 -7.73
CA ALA A 508 -27.69 -11.10 -7.83
C ALA A 508 -26.77 -12.19 -7.25
N GLY A 509 -25.45 -12.08 -7.44
CA GLY A 509 -24.48 -13.04 -6.92
C GLY A 509 -24.30 -12.98 -5.40
N VAL A 510 -24.35 -11.78 -4.81
CA VAL A 510 -24.31 -11.65 -3.34
C VAL A 510 -25.65 -12.01 -2.72
N LEU A 511 -26.77 -11.66 -3.35
CA LEU A 511 -28.07 -12.19 -2.91
C LEU A 511 -28.08 -13.72 -2.97
N GLN A 512 -27.53 -14.33 -4.02
CA GLN A 512 -27.41 -15.77 -4.13
C GLN A 512 -26.54 -16.38 -3.02
N LEU A 513 -25.44 -15.72 -2.64
CA LEU A 513 -24.61 -16.12 -1.49
C LEU A 513 -25.43 -16.10 -0.19
N TYR A 514 -26.14 -15.01 0.11
CA TYR A 514 -27.04 -14.95 1.27
C TYR A 514 -28.19 -15.96 1.18
N ALA A 515 -28.68 -16.25 -0.04
CA ALA A 515 -29.75 -17.22 -0.27
C ALA A 515 -29.29 -18.67 -0.07
N THR A 516 -27.99 -18.97 -0.16
CA THR A 516 -27.46 -20.30 0.23
C THR A 516 -27.62 -20.54 1.74
N GLU A 517 -27.50 -19.48 2.54
CA GLU A 517 -27.66 -19.55 3.99
C GLU A 517 -29.13 -19.40 4.41
N TYR A 518 -29.90 -18.56 3.70
CA TYR A 518 -31.32 -18.31 3.95
C TYR A 518 -32.12 -18.46 2.64
N PRO A 519 -32.58 -19.68 2.29
CA PRO A 519 -33.26 -19.97 1.02
C PRO A 519 -34.45 -19.07 0.72
N GLY A 520 -35.19 -18.64 1.75
CA GLY A 520 -36.32 -17.72 1.59
C GLY A 520 -35.96 -16.33 1.06
N LEU A 521 -34.70 -15.90 1.11
CA LEU A 521 -34.25 -14.62 0.52
C LEU A 521 -34.32 -14.64 -1.02
N ALA A 522 -34.16 -15.81 -1.65
CA ALA A 522 -34.32 -15.95 -3.10
C ALA A 522 -35.80 -15.77 -3.51
N GLU A 523 -36.74 -16.14 -2.63
CA GLU A 523 -38.17 -15.99 -2.86
C GLU A 523 -38.68 -14.57 -2.58
N ALA A 524 -37.94 -13.78 -1.80
CA ALA A 524 -38.23 -12.38 -1.46
C ALA A 524 -37.77 -11.36 -2.53
N GLU A 525 -37.47 -11.86 -3.74
CA GLU A 525 -36.84 -11.14 -4.86
C GLU A 525 -37.52 -9.79 -5.13
N SER A 526 -36.84 -8.68 -4.78
CA SER A 526 -37.24 -7.32 -5.13
C SER A 526 -36.02 -6.47 -5.45
N ASP A 527 -36.14 -5.56 -6.42
CA ASP A 527 -35.05 -4.64 -6.82
C ASP A 527 -34.49 -3.84 -5.63
N THR A 528 -35.36 -3.52 -4.66
CA THR A 528 -35.00 -2.88 -3.40
C THR A 528 -34.11 -3.74 -2.52
N LEU A 529 -34.40 -5.03 -2.35
CA LEU A 529 -33.59 -5.95 -1.54
C LEU A 529 -32.21 -6.18 -2.19
N ASN A 530 -32.17 -6.35 -3.51
CA ASN A 530 -30.93 -6.45 -4.29
C ASN A 530 -30.03 -5.23 -4.09
N THR A 531 -30.63 -4.03 -4.11
CA THR A 531 -29.89 -2.78 -3.89
C THR A 531 -29.38 -2.68 -2.45
N VAL A 532 -30.20 -3.04 -1.46
CA VAL A 532 -29.82 -3.00 -0.03
C VAL A 532 -28.70 -3.98 0.27
N VAL A 533 -28.78 -5.22 -0.22
CA VAL A 533 -27.73 -6.23 -0.08
C VAL A 533 -26.42 -5.75 -0.73
N ALA A 534 -26.49 -5.20 -1.94
CA ALA A 534 -25.31 -4.67 -2.62
C ALA A 534 -24.68 -3.49 -1.86
N VAL A 535 -25.48 -2.53 -1.39
CA VAL A 535 -24.99 -1.37 -0.62
C VAL A 535 -24.40 -1.81 0.72
N HIS A 536 -25.09 -2.70 1.44
CA HIS A 536 -24.62 -3.22 2.72
C HIS A 536 -23.29 -3.97 2.56
N TRP A 537 -23.19 -4.85 1.55
CA TRP A 537 -21.95 -5.54 1.21
C TRP A 537 -20.82 -4.58 0.86
N VAL A 538 -21.09 -3.59 0.00
CA VAL A 538 -20.10 -2.58 -0.39
C VAL A 538 -19.61 -1.83 0.83
N LEU A 539 -20.51 -1.32 1.69
CA LEU A 539 -20.15 -0.57 2.90
C LEU A 539 -19.38 -1.43 3.92
N GLY A 540 -19.74 -2.70 4.07
CA GLY A 540 -19.02 -3.65 4.93
C GLY A 540 -17.62 -4.00 4.41
N ARG A 541 -17.37 -3.77 3.11
CA ARG A 541 -16.10 -4.02 2.40
C ARG A 541 -15.25 -2.76 2.15
N VAL A 542 -15.76 -1.56 2.38
CA VAL A 542 -14.94 -0.34 2.23
C VAL A 542 -13.97 -0.24 3.40
N GLY A 543 -12.66 -0.30 3.13
CA GLY A 543 -11.63 -0.13 4.16
C GLY A 543 -11.39 -1.37 5.04
N THR A 544 -11.99 -2.50 4.65
CA THR A 544 -11.83 -3.84 5.23
C THR A 544 -11.39 -4.77 4.10
N ASP A 545 -10.18 -5.29 4.23
CA ASP A 545 -9.60 -6.22 3.26
C ASP A 545 -10.23 -7.61 3.43
N LEU A 546 -10.33 -8.41 2.36
CA LEU A 546 -10.81 -9.81 2.43
C LEU A 546 -9.90 -10.69 3.31
N PHE A 547 -8.67 -10.23 3.57
CA PHE A 547 -7.50 -11.10 3.60
C PHE A 547 -6.68 -11.11 4.90
N VAL A 548 -7.08 -10.36 5.93
CA VAL A 548 -6.25 -10.25 7.13
C VAL A 548 -6.87 -11.00 8.30
N LEU A 549 -5.99 -11.72 9.02
CA LEU A 549 -6.02 -12.10 10.45
C LEU A 549 -6.30 -10.92 11.42
N SER A 550 -7.09 -9.94 10.99
CA SER A 550 -7.54 -8.81 11.76
C SER A 550 -9.01 -8.61 11.43
N SER A 551 -9.86 -9.20 12.27
CA SER A 551 -11.28 -8.93 12.39
C SER A 551 -11.59 -7.46 12.14
N GLU A 552 -12.79 -7.15 11.66
CA GLU A 552 -13.36 -5.80 11.65
C GLU A 552 -13.08 -4.99 12.95
N GLN A 553 -12.79 -5.68 14.07
CA GLN A 553 -12.27 -5.10 15.31
C GLN A 553 -10.95 -4.34 15.17
N LEU A 554 -9.97 -4.76 14.37
CA LEU A 554 -8.70 -4.03 14.24
C LEU A 554 -8.91 -2.68 13.54
N VAL A 555 -9.76 -2.63 12.52
CA VAL A 555 -10.19 -1.39 11.87
C VAL A 555 -10.91 -0.48 12.88
N LEU A 556 -11.79 -1.05 13.70
CA LEU A 556 -12.43 -0.35 14.80
C LEU A 556 -11.42 0.22 15.81
N TRP A 557 -10.41 -0.55 16.22
CA TRP A 557 -9.37 -0.07 17.14
C TRP A 557 -8.51 1.04 16.54
N ALA A 558 -8.11 0.89 15.28
CA ALA A 558 -7.33 1.88 14.56
C ALA A 558 -8.12 3.19 14.41
N ALA A 559 -9.39 3.12 14.00
CA ALA A 559 -10.27 4.27 13.89
C ALA A 559 -10.57 4.89 15.26
N ALA A 560 -10.72 4.08 16.31
CA ALA A 560 -10.90 4.55 17.68
C ALA A 560 -9.69 5.36 18.17
N ALA A 561 -8.47 4.94 17.82
CA ALA A 561 -7.26 5.67 18.17
C ALA A 561 -7.25 7.12 17.64
N LEU A 562 -7.85 7.37 16.47
CA LEU A 562 -7.90 8.72 15.86
C LEU A 562 -8.65 9.75 16.72
N TRP A 563 -9.65 9.32 17.51
CA TRP A 563 -10.47 10.23 18.32
C TRP A 563 -10.22 10.08 19.82
N LEU A 564 -9.78 8.90 20.29
CA LEU A 564 -9.43 8.64 21.68
C LEU A 564 -8.07 9.24 22.10
N LEU A 565 -7.03 9.13 21.25
CA LEU A 565 -5.70 9.66 21.59
C LEU A 565 -5.66 11.17 21.81
N PRO A 566 -6.34 12.02 21.01
CA PRO A 566 -6.44 13.45 21.31
C PRO A 566 -7.08 13.73 22.69
N LEU A 567 -8.06 12.92 23.11
CA LEU A 567 -8.74 13.10 24.40
C LEU A 567 -7.82 12.84 25.59
N LEU A 568 -6.80 12.00 25.46
CA LEU A 568 -5.81 11.74 26.51
C LEU A 568 -5.11 13.03 26.97
N THR A 569 -4.89 14.00 26.08
CA THR A 569 -4.27 15.30 26.42
C THR A 569 -5.03 16.06 27.52
N CYS A 570 -6.32 15.77 27.69
CA CYS A 570 -7.16 16.32 28.76
C CYS A 570 -6.73 15.89 30.16
N LEU A 571 -6.06 14.74 30.31
CA LEU A 571 -5.58 14.24 31.61
C LEU A 571 -4.43 15.09 32.16
N TRP A 572 -3.63 15.68 31.27
CA TRP A 572 -2.44 16.50 31.58
C TRP A 572 -2.70 18.01 31.57
N HIS A 573 -3.90 18.46 31.19
CA HIS A 573 -4.24 19.89 31.11
C HIS A 573 -4.61 20.48 32.50
N ARG A 574 -3.70 21.24 33.12
CA ARG A 574 -3.95 22.11 34.31
C ARG A 574 -3.44 23.54 34.07
N ARG A 575 -4.15 24.55 34.59
CA ARG A 575 -3.88 26.01 34.51
C ARG A 575 -2.88 26.51 35.59
N PRO A 576 -2.29 27.73 35.47
CA PRO A 576 -0.85 27.90 35.20
C PRO A 576 -0.04 28.55 36.35
N ALA A 577 1.25 28.23 36.44
CA ALA A 577 2.33 29.18 36.80
C ALA A 577 3.72 28.56 36.53
N SER A 578 4.57 29.36 35.90
CA SER A 578 6.05 29.34 35.86
C SER A 578 6.87 28.21 35.23
N THR A 579 6.48 26.93 35.21
CA THR A 579 7.43 25.90 34.73
C THR A 579 7.31 25.63 33.24
N ALA A 580 8.29 26.12 32.46
CA ALA A 580 8.52 25.69 31.08
C ALA A 580 8.55 24.15 31.00
N PRO A 581 8.09 23.53 29.89
CA PRO A 581 8.18 22.09 29.72
C PRO A 581 9.61 21.62 29.95
N ARG A 582 9.80 20.48 30.64
CA ARG A 582 11.16 19.95 30.91
C ARG A 582 11.95 19.65 29.64
N TRP A 583 11.30 19.52 28.49
CA TRP A 583 11.93 19.34 27.19
C TRP A 583 12.35 20.67 26.51
N ALA A 584 11.90 21.83 27.02
CA ALA A 584 12.08 23.16 26.42
C ALA A 584 12.57 24.19 27.46
N GLN A 585 13.42 23.79 28.42
CA GLN A 585 13.77 24.48 29.67
C GLN A 585 14.19 25.97 29.58
N ALA A 586 14.33 26.56 28.39
CA ALA A 586 14.71 27.95 28.17
C ALA A 586 13.65 28.81 27.43
N VAL A 587 12.50 28.26 27.02
CA VAL A 587 11.54 28.96 26.16
C VAL A 587 10.16 29.03 26.81
N HIS A 588 9.61 30.24 26.90
CA HIS A 588 8.25 30.45 27.37
C HIS A 588 7.25 29.99 26.30
N VAL A 589 6.52 28.90 26.57
CA VAL A 589 5.49 28.39 25.65
C VAL A 589 4.18 29.11 25.96
N PRO A 590 3.61 29.89 25.03
CA PRO A 590 2.37 30.61 25.28
C PRO A 590 1.22 29.63 25.60
N PRO A 591 0.39 29.91 26.62
CA PRO A 591 -0.72 29.03 26.98
C PRO A 591 -1.79 29.06 25.89
N ALA A 592 -2.03 27.92 25.24
CA ALA A 592 -3.11 27.76 24.28
C ALA A 592 -4.31 27.04 24.89
N PRO A 593 -5.54 27.30 24.40
CA PRO A 593 -6.71 26.53 24.79
C PRO A 593 -6.54 25.06 24.36
N GLY A 594 -6.69 24.13 25.31
CA GLY A 594 -6.81 22.70 24.99
C GLY A 594 -8.13 22.37 24.28
N LEU A 595 -8.42 21.09 24.08
CA LEU A 595 -9.66 20.66 23.43
C LEU A 595 -10.91 21.20 24.17
N PRO A 596 -11.92 21.74 23.45
CA PRO A 596 -13.14 22.34 23.99
C PRO A 596 -14.13 21.27 24.50
N MET A 597 -13.81 20.61 25.61
CA MET A 597 -14.55 19.43 26.09
C MET A 597 -16.06 19.66 26.22
N ARG A 598 -16.49 20.80 26.78
CA ARG A 598 -17.91 21.13 26.92
C ARG A 598 -18.66 21.13 25.57
N ARG A 599 -17.99 21.55 24.51
CA ARG A 599 -18.57 21.57 23.16
C ARG A 599 -18.63 20.16 22.58
N ILE A 600 -17.52 19.41 22.67
CA ILE A 600 -17.43 18.02 22.21
C ILE A 600 -18.56 17.20 22.82
N VAL A 601 -18.73 17.29 24.14
CA VAL A 601 -19.78 16.57 24.88
C VAL A 601 -21.18 17.00 24.45
N ARG A 602 -21.44 18.31 24.34
CA ARG A 602 -22.76 18.81 23.90
C ARG A 602 -23.12 18.36 22.49
N CYS A 603 -22.15 18.39 21.57
CA CYS A 603 -22.38 17.97 20.19
C CYS A 603 -22.52 16.44 20.11
N GLY A 604 -21.74 15.69 20.89
CA GLY A 604 -21.87 14.24 21.01
C GLY A 604 -23.24 13.79 21.53
N PHE A 605 -23.72 14.39 22.63
CA PHE A 605 -25.08 14.09 23.14
C PHE A 605 -26.18 14.55 22.18
N GLY A 606 -26.05 15.73 21.58
CA GLY A 606 -27.01 16.21 20.56
C GLY A 606 -27.05 15.29 19.33
N GLY A 607 -25.88 14.80 18.89
CA GLY A 607 -25.76 13.79 17.85
C GLY A 607 -26.40 12.46 18.25
N GLY A 608 -26.20 12.00 19.49
CA GLY A 608 -26.83 10.78 20.00
C GLY A 608 -28.36 10.86 20.04
N LEU A 609 -28.93 12.02 20.38
CA LEU A 609 -30.38 12.26 20.29
C LEU A 609 -30.87 12.26 18.84
N LEU A 610 -30.11 12.87 17.93
CA LEU A 610 -30.41 12.84 16.50
C LEU A 610 -30.36 11.39 15.95
N ALA A 611 -29.37 10.59 16.36
CA ALA A 611 -29.27 9.19 15.99
C ALA A 611 -30.48 8.39 16.49
N LEU A 612 -30.95 8.63 17.72
CA LEU A 612 -32.18 7.99 18.23
C LEU A 612 -33.39 8.29 17.35
N CYS A 613 -33.64 9.57 17.04
CA CYS A 613 -34.76 9.96 16.18
C CYS A 613 -34.65 9.35 14.78
N ALA A 614 -33.45 9.33 14.20
CA ALA A 614 -33.20 8.78 12.87
C ALA A 614 -33.34 7.24 12.85
N LEU A 615 -32.88 6.54 13.90
CA LEU A 615 -33.07 5.09 14.07
C LEU A 615 -34.56 4.74 14.21
N GLY A 616 -35.32 5.51 15.00
CA GLY A 616 -36.77 5.34 15.13
C GLY A 616 -37.48 5.55 13.80
N MET A 617 -37.11 6.60 13.06
CA MET A 617 -37.65 6.85 11.72
C MET A 617 -37.33 5.71 10.74
N ALA A 618 -36.07 5.23 10.72
CA ALA A 618 -35.67 4.12 9.86
C ALA A 618 -36.49 2.86 10.16
N ARG A 619 -36.68 2.51 11.45
CA ARG A 619 -37.51 1.37 11.86
C ARG A 619 -38.97 1.53 11.48
N ALA A 620 -39.55 2.71 11.67
CA ALA A 620 -40.94 2.99 11.27
C ALA A 620 -41.15 2.83 9.75
N LEU A 621 -40.19 3.28 8.94
CA LEU A 621 -40.22 3.12 7.48
C LEU A 621 -40.11 1.65 7.06
N VAL A 622 -39.22 0.88 7.72
CA VAL A 622 -39.06 -0.55 7.45
C VAL A 622 -40.32 -1.34 7.87
N HIS A 623 -40.89 -1.02 9.04
CA HIS A 623 -42.14 -1.62 9.53
C HIS A 623 -43.31 -1.46 8.52
N GLY A 624 -43.40 -0.31 7.86
CA GLY A 624 -44.41 -0.07 6.83
C GLY A 624 -44.12 -0.71 5.47
N ALA A 625 -42.85 -1.03 5.18
CA ALA A 625 -42.40 -1.47 3.87
C ALA A 625 -42.27 -3.00 3.73
N VAL A 626 -41.84 -3.72 4.78
CA VAL A 626 -41.60 -5.17 4.74
C VAL A 626 -42.79 -5.91 5.35
N ARG A 627 -43.41 -6.81 4.57
CA ARG A 627 -44.57 -7.61 5.00
C ARG A 627 -44.19 -9.06 5.32
N PRO A 628 -44.95 -9.75 6.20
CA PRO A 628 -44.70 -11.16 6.49
C PRO A 628 -44.82 -12.04 5.24
N GLY A 629 -43.76 -12.82 4.93
CA GLY A 629 -43.65 -13.74 3.78
C GLY A 629 -42.34 -14.53 3.83
N PRO A 630 -42.05 -15.48 2.92
CA PRO A 630 -40.76 -16.18 2.92
C PRO A 630 -39.57 -15.21 2.82
N GLY A 631 -38.52 -15.41 3.63
CA GLY A 631 -37.31 -14.55 3.62
C GLY A 631 -37.43 -13.15 4.26
N TRP A 632 -38.60 -12.80 4.80
CA TRP A 632 -38.86 -11.46 5.33
C TRP A 632 -37.97 -11.05 6.51
N LEU A 633 -37.65 -11.97 7.42
CA LEU A 633 -36.86 -11.68 8.62
C LEU A 633 -35.39 -11.32 8.27
N PRO A 634 -34.65 -12.12 7.48
CA PRO A 634 -33.33 -11.72 6.99
C PRO A 634 -33.33 -10.40 6.20
N ALA A 635 -34.33 -10.19 5.34
CA ALA A 635 -34.49 -8.94 4.60
C ALA A 635 -34.68 -7.74 5.55
N THR A 636 -35.49 -7.90 6.60
CA THR A 636 -35.74 -6.85 7.60
C THR A 636 -34.49 -6.54 8.42
N VAL A 637 -33.71 -7.56 8.80
CA VAL A 637 -32.42 -7.39 9.48
C VAL A 637 -31.45 -6.57 8.62
N LEU A 638 -31.29 -6.92 7.34
CA LEU A 638 -30.41 -6.18 6.41
C LEU A 638 -30.83 -4.71 6.24
N HIS A 639 -32.14 -4.44 6.09
CA HIS A 639 -32.66 -3.08 5.98
C HIS A 639 -32.45 -2.29 7.28
N ASN A 640 -32.67 -2.92 8.43
CA ASN A 640 -32.44 -2.31 9.75
C ASN A 640 -30.96 -2.01 9.99
N SER A 641 -30.06 -2.93 9.67
CA SER A 641 -28.61 -2.75 9.80
C SER A 641 -28.12 -1.60 8.90
N LEU A 642 -28.54 -1.57 7.63
CA LEU A 642 -28.21 -0.47 6.73
C LEU A 642 -28.79 0.87 7.21
N GLY A 643 -30.06 0.88 7.63
CA GLY A 643 -30.72 2.05 8.19
C GLY A 643 -29.99 2.59 9.43
N ALA A 644 -29.51 1.70 10.30
CA ALA A 644 -28.74 2.06 11.48
C ALA A 644 -27.38 2.67 11.13
N VAL A 645 -26.64 2.07 10.19
CA VAL A 645 -25.36 2.62 9.70
C VAL A 645 -25.54 4.03 9.14
N VAL A 646 -26.55 4.23 8.29
CA VAL A 646 -26.84 5.54 7.67
C VAL A 646 -27.27 6.56 8.73
N ALA A 647 -28.19 6.20 9.63
CA ALA A 647 -28.70 7.07 10.67
C ALA A 647 -27.59 7.55 11.61
N ILE A 648 -26.75 6.63 12.10
CA ILE A 648 -25.69 6.96 13.04
C ILE A 648 -24.58 7.75 12.33
N THR A 649 -24.16 7.35 11.13
CA THR A 649 -23.12 8.07 10.37
C THR A 649 -23.58 9.48 10.00
N GLY A 650 -24.83 9.67 9.59
CA GLY A 650 -25.41 10.99 9.35
C GLY A 650 -25.39 11.87 10.60
N ALA A 651 -25.77 11.32 11.76
CA ALA A 651 -25.71 12.03 13.03
C ALA A 651 -24.26 12.37 13.45
N MET A 652 -23.30 11.47 13.20
CA MET A 652 -21.87 11.72 13.43
C MET A 652 -21.35 12.89 12.60
N VAL A 653 -21.70 12.96 11.31
CA VAL A 653 -21.30 14.06 10.41
C VAL A 653 -21.84 15.40 10.93
N VAL A 654 -23.12 15.44 11.31
CA VAL A 654 -23.74 16.65 11.87
C VAL A 654 -23.07 17.08 13.18
N ALA A 655 -22.86 16.14 14.10
CA ALA A 655 -22.20 16.41 15.37
C ALA A 655 -20.75 16.92 15.18
N ALA A 656 -19.99 16.29 14.28
CA ALA A 656 -18.63 16.67 13.95
C ALA A 656 -18.56 18.05 13.30
N TRP A 657 -19.48 18.34 12.38
CA TRP A 657 -19.59 19.65 11.75
C TRP A 657 -19.88 20.75 12.77
N ILE A 658 -20.91 20.59 13.62
CA ILE A 658 -21.27 21.59 14.64
C ILE A 658 -20.14 21.79 15.67
N ALA A 659 -19.43 20.72 16.02
CA ALA A 659 -18.29 20.79 16.93
C ALA A 659 -17.11 21.56 16.31
N GLY A 660 -16.76 21.28 15.06
CA GLY A 660 -15.57 21.78 14.37
C GLY A 660 -15.75 23.10 13.59
N VAL A 661 -16.97 23.54 13.29
CA VAL A 661 -17.25 24.78 12.52
C VAL A 661 -16.81 26.04 13.25
N ARG A 662 -16.92 26.05 14.57
CA ARG A 662 -16.62 27.22 15.39
C ARG A 662 -15.12 27.34 15.62
N GLY A 663 -14.42 27.98 14.67
CA GLY A 663 -13.15 28.72 14.83
C GLY A 663 -11.96 28.11 15.60
N ASP A 664 -12.01 26.84 16.01
CA ASP A 664 -10.97 26.26 16.86
C ASP A 664 -9.76 25.81 16.02
N ALA A 665 -8.57 25.94 16.62
CA ALA A 665 -7.32 25.46 16.03
C ALA A 665 -7.34 23.96 15.69
N TYR A 666 -8.17 23.18 16.42
CA TYR A 666 -8.23 21.72 16.35
C TYR A 666 -9.53 21.19 15.71
N ARG A 667 -9.93 21.76 14.57
CA ARG A 667 -11.19 21.42 13.87
C ARG A 667 -11.41 19.92 13.66
N LEU A 668 -10.41 19.21 13.14
CA LEU A 668 -10.56 17.78 12.82
C LEU A 668 -10.68 16.95 14.11
N LEU A 669 -9.76 17.17 15.06
CA LEU A 669 -9.75 16.40 16.32
C LEU A 669 -11.02 16.62 17.14
N THR A 670 -11.55 17.84 17.16
CA THR A 670 -12.81 18.15 17.86
C THR A 670 -14.02 17.51 17.19
N GLY A 671 -14.06 17.49 15.86
CA GLY A 671 -15.13 16.83 15.12
C GLY A 671 -15.09 15.32 15.28
N LEU A 672 -13.93 14.69 15.14
CA LEU A 672 -13.75 13.26 15.33
C LEU A 672 -14.13 12.80 16.75
N ALA A 673 -13.75 13.56 17.78
CA ALA A 673 -14.16 13.25 19.16
C ALA A 673 -15.68 13.38 19.37
N ALA A 674 -16.34 14.37 18.74
CA ALA A 674 -17.79 14.50 18.81
C ALA A 674 -18.51 13.38 18.03
N ALA A 675 -17.96 12.98 16.87
CA ALA A 675 -18.44 11.85 16.09
C ALA A 675 -18.30 10.53 16.86
N GLY A 676 -17.15 10.25 17.47
CA GLY A 676 -16.95 9.04 18.28
C GLY A 676 -17.94 8.93 19.45
N LEU A 677 -18.20 10.04 20.16
CA LEU A 677 -19.24 10.06 21.20
C LEU A 677 -20.65 9.85 20.64
N THR A 678 -20.94 10.41 19.46
CA THR A 678 -22.23 10.23 18.78
C THR A 678 -22.42 8.78 18.34
N ALA A 679 -21.36 8.15 17.82
CA ALA A 679 -21.35 6.74 17.44
C ALA A 679 -21.63 5.85 18.65
N LEU A 680 -20.92 6.02 19.77
CA LEU A 680 -21.16 5.24 21.00
C LEU A 680 -22.61 5.39 21.51
N ALA A 681 -23.16 6.61 21.49
CA ALA A 681 -24.54 6.84 21.88
C ALA A 681 -25.53 6.19 20.90
N GLY A 682 -25.27 6.28 19.60
CA GLY A 682 -26.06 5.63 18.56
C GLY A 682 -26.07 4.10 18.69
N LEU A 683 -24.91 3.50 18.95
CA LEU A 683 -24.79 2.05 19.17
C LEU A 683 -25.50 1.59 20.45
N ALA A 684 -25.46 2.40 21.51
CA ALA A 684 -26.27 2.13 22.71
C ALA A 684 -27.77 2.15 22.39
N TRP A 685 -28.24 3.07 21.52
CA TRP A 685 -29.63 3.05 21.07
C TRP A 685 -29.95 1.87 20.16
N THR A 686 -29.05 1.47 19.28
CA THR A 686 -29.20 0.25 18.47
C THR A 686 -29.38 -0.97 19.38
N PHE A 687 -28.52 -1.13 20.39
CA PHE A 687 -28.62 -2.19 21.40
C PHE A 687 -29.98 -2.18 22.10
N LEU A 688 -30.41 -1.04 22.64
CA LEU A 688 -31.65 -0.95 23.41
C LEU A 688 -32.89 -1.20 22.53
N LEU A 689 -32.93 -0.63 21.33
CA LEU A 689 -34.06 -0.79 20.43
C LEU A 689 -34.15 -2.21 19.86
N ALA A 690 -33.02 -2.85 19.55
CA ALA A 690 -33.00 -4.24 19.09
C ALA A 690 -33.34 -5.21 20.24
N SER A 691 -32.85 -4.95 21.45
CA SER A 691 -33.16 -5.79 22.63
C SER A 691 -34.62 -5.69 23.07
N ALA A 692 -35.30 -4.57 22.78
CA ALA A 692 -36.70 -4.35 23.09
C ALA A 692 -37.64 -4.62 21.89
N ASP A 693 -37.13 -5.11 20.77
CA ASP A 693 -37.94 -5.41 19.58
C ASP A 693 -39.06 -6.42 19.94
N GLY A 694 -40.29 -6.13 19.51
CA GLY A 694 -41.50 -6.82 19.96
C GLY A 694 -42.30 -6.04 21.02
N CYS A 695 -41.65 -5.16 21.80
CA CYS A 695 -42.30 -4.34 22.83
C CYS A 695 -42.53 -2.86 22.42
N LEU A 696 -42.15 -2.45 21.21
CA LEU A 696 -42.10 -1.05 20.77
C LEU A 696 -43.29 -0.61 19.89
N GLY A 697 -44.30 -1.48 19.69
CA GLY A 697 -45.49 -1.16 18.90
C GLY A 697 -45.16 -0.98 17.41
N GLU A 698 -45.46 0.19 16.85
CA GLU A 698 -45.22 0.54 15.43
C GLU A 698 -43.73 0.61 15.03
N LEU A 699 -42.81 0.42 15.98
CA LEU A 699 -41.37 0.35 15.73
C LEU A 699 -40.82 -1.09 15.75
N ASN A 700 -41.67 -2.10 15.97
CA ASN A 700 -41.29 -3.51 15.95
C ASN A 700 -40.95 -3.96 14.53
N THR A 701 -39.80 -4.60 14.33
CA THR A 701 -39.33 -4.92 12.97
C THR A 701 -39.04 -6.41 12.77
N GLY A 702 -38.50 -7.12 13.75
CA GLY A 702 -38.14 -8.53 13.64
C GLY A 702 -39.08 -9.48 14.38
N PHE A 703 -39.60 -9.06 15.53
CA PHE A 703 -40.37 -9.95 16.41
C PHE A 703 -41.74 -9.40 16.78
N ALA A 704 -42.74 -10.28 16.81
CA ALA A 704 -44.12 -9.95 17.19
C ALA A 704 -44.40 -10.16 18.68
N ALA A 705 -43.61 -10.98 19.37
CA ALA A 705 -43.72 -11.23 20.80
C ALA A 705 -42.84 -10.23 21.58
N CYS A 706 -43.42 -9.59 22.58
CA CYS A 706 -42.69 -8.69 23.47
C CYS A 706 -41.84 -9.49 24.46
N GLU A 707 -40.52 -9.52 24.23
CA GLU A 707 -39.52 -10.18 25.07
C GLU A 707 -38.22 -9.36 25.09
N TRP A 708 -37.54 -9.30 26.23
CA TRP A 708 -36.24 -8.62 26.34
C TRP A 708 -35.10 -9.54 25.87
N ARG A 709 -34.44 -9.19 24.77
CA ARG A 709 -33.43 -10.01 24.07
C ARG A 709 -32.06 -9.32 23.96
N PRO A 710 -31.28 -9.26 25.05
CA PRO A 710 -30.02 -8.53 25.07
C PRO A 710 -28.93 -9.13 24.19
N HIS A 711 -28.99 -10.43 23.89
CA HIS A 711 -28.02 -11.08 23.01
C HIS A 711 -28.19 -10.61 21.55
N ASP A 712 -29.41 -10.68 21.01
CA ASP A 712 -29.75 -10.20 19.66
C ASP A 712 -29.52 -8.69 19.51
N GLY A 713 -29.80 -7.93 20.57
CA GLY A 713 -29.49 -6.51 20.59
C GLY A 713 -27.99 -6.22 20.59
N TRP A 714 -27.19 -7.04 21.26
CA TRP A 714 -25.74 -6.91 21.27
C TRP A 714 -25.11 -7.28 19.93
N SER A 715 -25.54 -8.38 19.30
CA SER A 715 -25.04 -8.80 17.98
C SER A 715 -25.32 -7.72 16.93
N THR A 716 -26.54 -7.18 16.89
CA THR A 716 -26.92 -6.08 15.98
C THR A 716 -26.07 -4.83 16.20
N ALA A 717 -25.83 -4.46 17.47
CA ALA A 717 -25.01 -3.30 17.82
C ALA A 717 -23.52 -3.54 17.51
N ALA A 718 -23.01 -4.76 17.69
CA ALA A 718 -21.64 -5.15 17.36
C ALA A 718 -21.40 -5.05 15.85
N GLU A 719 -22.28 -5.63 15.04
CA GLU A 719 -22.25 -5.59 13.57
C GLU A 719 -22.27 -4.14 13.06
N THR A 720 -23.27 -3.36 13.49
CA THR A 720 -23.38 -1.94 13.14
C THR A 720 -22.16 -1.14 13.59
N GLY A 721 -21.61 -1.47 14.76
CA GLY A 721 -20.49 -0.78 15.38
C GLY A 721 -19.21 -0.84 14.57
N MET A 722 -18.98 -1.95 13.87
CA MET A 722 -17.78 -2.13 13.05
C MET A 722 -17.77 -1.19 11.84
N THR A 723 -18.89 -1.08 11.13
CA THR A 723 -19.03 -0.14 10.01
C THR A 723 -19.03 1.33 10.49
N VAL A 724 -19.74 1.63 11.58
CA VAL A 724 -19.89 3.01 12.07
C VAL A 724 -18.60 3.56 12.69
N LEU A 725 -17.96 2.81 13.60
CA LEU A 725 -16.73 3.24 14.27
C LEU A 725 -15.50 3.07 13.37
N GLY A 726 -15.53 2.16 12.40
CA GLY A 726 -14.53 2.02 11.34
C GLY A 726 -14.73 3.03 10.21
N LEU A 727 -15.49 2.65 9.19
CA LEU A 727 -15.72 3.45 7.97
C LEU A 727 -16.34 4.82 8.24
N GLY A 728 -17.33 4.90 9.14
CA GLY A 728 -18.04 6.14 9.45
C GLY A 728 -17.13 7.25 9.93
N ILE A 729 -16.06 6.94 10.67
CA ILE A 729 -15.05 7.90 11.13
C ILE A 729 -14.25 8.50 9.96
N PHE A 730 -13.90 7.70 8.96
CA PHE A 730 -13.24 8.19 7.74
C PHE A 730 -14.17 9.06 6.90
N ALA A 731 -15.43 8.65 6.76
CA ALA A 731 -16.46 9.44 6.06
C ALA A 731 -16.63 10.82 6.70
N VAL A 732 -16.66 10.90 8.04
CA VAL A 732 -16.68 12.15 8.80
C VAL A 732 -15.45 13.01 8.50
N ALA A 733 -14.25 12.42 8.53
CA ALA A 733 -13.02 13.16 8.25
C ALA A 733 -13.02 13.79 6.84
N ALA A 734 -13.48 13.03 5.83
CA ALA A 734 -13.63 13.50 4.46
C ALA A 734 -14.67 14.62 4.34
N THR A 735 -15.85 14.49 4.97
CA THR A 735 -16.87 15.56 4.93
C THR A 735 -16.39 16.83 5.63
N MET A 736 -15.67 16.71 6.75
CA MET A 736 -15.11 17.86 7.44
C MET A 736 -14.08 18.64 6.62
N LEU A 737 -13.41 17.99 5.67
CA LEU A 737 -12.50 18.66 4.72
C LEU A 737 -13.29 19.51 3.71
N LEU A 738 -14.40 18.98 3.19
CA LEU A 738 -15.20 19.59 2.13
C LEU A 738 -16.07 20.74 2.64
N ILE A 739 -16.54 20.67 3.89
CA ILE A 739 -17.47 21.70 4.40
C ILE A 739 -16.68 22.97 4.82
N PRO A 740 -17.07 24.17 4.37
CA PRO A 740 -16.37 25.41 4.72
C PRO A 740 -16.47 25.78 6.20
N ARG A 741 -15.49 26.55 6.69
CA ARG A 741 -15.56 27.19 8.01
C ARG A 741 -16.57 28.33 7.97
N VAL A 742 -17.38 28.46 9.02
CA VAL A 742 -18.21 29.65 9.20
C VAL A 742 -17.42 30.67 10.03
N PRO A 743 -17.04 31.84 9.45
CA PRO A 743 -16.36 32.88 10.21
C PRO A 743 -17.29 33.37 11.32
N ARG A 744 -16.82 33.35 12.57
CA ARG A 744 -17.56 33.95 13.68
C ARG A 744 -16.84 35.21 14.14
N ARG A 745 -17.59 36.31 14.34
CA ARG A 745 -17.10 37.47 15.08
C ARG A 745 -16.68 36.99 16.48
N SER A 746 -15.41 37.18 16.79
CA SER A 746 -14.81 36.83 18.08
C SER A 746 -15.50 37.62 19.19
N ALA A 747 -16.38 36.95 19.95
CA ALA A 747 -16.75 37.46 21.26
C ALA A 747 -15.53 37.31 22.19
N PRO A 748 -15.23 38.30 23.05
CA PRO A 748 -14.12 38.20 23.99
C PRO A 748 -14.28 36.94 24.84
N PRO A 749 -13.16 36.28 25.20
CA PRO A 749 -13.19 35.07 26.01
C PRO A 749 -13.84 35.41 27.34
N THR A 750 -15.11 35.01 27.51
CA THR A 750 -15.76 35.04 28.81
C THR A 750 -15.01 34.06 29.69
N ASN A 751 -14.62 34.51 30.89
CA ASN A 751 -14.04 33.68 31.94
C ASN A 751 -15.08 32.61 32.35
N ALA A 752 -15.15 31.54 31.57
CA ALA A 752 -16.00 30.40 31.86
C ALA A 752 -15.47 29.74 33.13
N ARG A 753 -16.29 29.74 34.19
CA ARG A 753 -16.02 29.03 35.45
C ARG A 753 -15.56 27.61 35.15
N ASP A 754 -14.38 27.26 35.67
CA ASP A 754 -13.75 25.95 35.55
C ASP A 754 -14.72 24.87 36.02
N THR A 755 -15.21 24.05 35.09
CA THR A 755 -15.67 22.71 35.45
C THR A 755 -14.50 21.96 36.08
N SER A 756 -14.71 21.31 37.23
CA SER A 756 -13.64 20.65 37.98
C SER A 756 -12.80 19.73 37.07
N VAL A 757 -11.46 19.87 37.13
CA VAL A 757 -10.49 19.03 36.39
C VAL A 757 -10.79 17.53 36.59
N VAL A 758 -11.33 17.19 37.76
CA VAL A 758 -11.81 15.86 38.14
C VAL A 758 -12.90 15.37 37.18
N ARG A 759 -13.95 16.16 36.93
CA ARG A 759 -15.05 15.79 36.02
C ARG A 759 -14.57 15.52 34.59
N ARG A 760 -13.58 16.29 34.10
CA ARG A 760 -13.00 16.09 32.77
C ARG A 760 -12.22 14.78 32.68
N ARG A 761 -11.45 14.43 33.73
CA ARG A 761 -10.69 13.18 33.79
C ARG A 761 -11.59 11.96 33.85
N PHE A 762 -12.59 11.97 34.72
CA PHE A 762 -13.58 10.89 34.81
C PHE A 762 -14.25 10.64 33.47
N LEU A 763 -14.71 11.70 32.80
CA LEU A 763 -15.34 11.57 31.49
C LEU A 763 -14.42 10.90 30.44
N VAL A 764 -13.15 11.31 30.38
CA VAL A 764 -12.19 10.70 29.44
C VAL A 764 -11.94 9.23 29.77
N ILE A 765 -11.77 8.90 31.06
CA ILE A 765 -11.57 7.52 31.51
C ILE A 765 -12.80 6.66 31.17
N THR A 766 -14.01 7.16 31.43
CA THR A 766 -15.25 6.45 31.12
C THR A 766 -15.37 6.19 29.61
N VAL A 767 -15.11 7.19 28.77
CA VAL A 767 -15.18 7.04 27.30
C VAL A 767 -14.16 6.04 26.77
N TRP A 768 -12.94 6.05 27.32
CA TRP A 768 -11.94 5.04 26.99
C TRP A 768 -12.38 3.65 27.44
N ALA A 769 -12.84 3.50 28.68
CA ALA A 769 -13.31 2.22 29.23
C ALA A 769 -14.51 1.66 28.45
N THR A 770 -15.47 2.49 28.05
CA THR A 770 -16.64 2.04 27.26
C THR A 770 -16.23 1.61 25.86
N THR A 771 -15.31 2.32 25.21
CA THR A 771 -14.83 1.94 23.87
C THR A 771 -14.00 0.65 23.94
N LEU A 772 -13.18 0.52 24.99
CA LEU A 772 -12.38 -0.68 25.24
C LEU A 772 -13.28 -1.90 25.50
N ALA A 773 -14.29 -1.76 26.36
CA ALA A 773 -15.25 -2.82 26.60
C ALA A 773 -15.95 -3.23 25.30
N PHE A 774 -16.53 -2.27 24.58
CA PHE A 774 -17.25 -2.52 23.32
C PHE A 774 -16.40 -3.28 22.31
N GLY A 775 -15.21 -2.77 21.96
CA GLY A 775 -14.35 -3.39 20.95
C GLY A 775 -13.85 -4.78 21.32
N SER A 776 -13.64 -5.06 22.62
CA SER A 776 -13.25 -6.38 23.10
C SER A 776 -14.40 -7.39 23.03
N THR A 777 -15.63 -6.96 23.30
CA THR A 777 -16.81 -7.85 23.33
C THR A 777 -17.54 -7.97 21.98
N SER A 778 -17.33 -7.06 21.03
CA SER A 778 -18.03 -7.08 19.75
C SER A 778 -17.62 -8.24 18.83
N GLY A 779 -16.39 -8.74 18.92
CA GLY A 779 -15.94 -9.87 18.08
C GLY A 779 -16.37 -11.24 18.58
N LEU A 780 -16.77 -11.38 19.84
CA LEU A 780 -17.27 -12.65 20.39
C LEU A 780 -18.63 -13.04 19.78
N ALA A 781 -19.40 -12.07 19.29
CA ALA A 781 -20.71 -12.31 18.67
C ALA A 781 -20.63 -12.85 17.23
N LEU A 782 -19.47 -12.73 16.56
CA LEU A 782 -19.28 -13.14 15.17
C LEU A 782 -18.67 -14.54 15.04
N THR A 783 -18.01 -15.03 16.09
CA THR A 783 -17.36 -16.36 16.09
C THR A 783 -18.35 -17.53 16.07
N GLU A 784 -19.64 -17.31 16.33
CA GLU A 784 -20.67 -18.35 16.22
C GLU A 784 -21.11 -18.64 14.78
N VAL A 785 -20.71 -17.83 13.79
CA VAL A 785 -21.00 -18.06 12.37
C VAL A 785 -19.75 -18.59 11.69
N SER A 786 -19.36 -19.82 12.03
CA SER A 786 -18.43 -20.58 11.18
C SER A 786 -19.22 -21.07 9.98
N SER A 787 -19.08 -20.40 8.85
CA SER A 787 -19.63 -20.85 7.58
C SER A 787 -18.99 -22.19 7.23
N PRO A 788 -19.75 -23.27 6.98
CA PRO A 788 -19.21 -24.38 6.23
C PRO A 788 -18.79 -23.83 4.87
N THR A 789 -17.54 -24.02 4.49
CA THR A 789 -17.09 -23.84 3.10
C THR A 789 -18.08 -24.55 2.19
N PRO A 790 -18.69 -23.87 1.21
CA PRO A 790 -19.68 -24.49 0.37
C PRO A 790 -19.00 -25.52 -0.55
N ASP A 791 -18.96 -26.78 -0.12
CA ASP A 791 -18.72 -27.96 -0.96
C ASP A 791 -19.95 -28.29 -1.85
N GLY A 792 -20.88 -27.35 -1.99
CA GLY A 792 -22.23 -27.60 -2.51
C GLY A 792 -22.67 -26.70 -3.67
N THR A 793 -21.82 -25.82 -4.20
CA THR A 793 -22.17 -25.17 -5.47
C THR A 793 -22.18 -26.23 -6.56
N THR A 794 -23.38 -26.64 -6.99
CA THR A 794 -23.57 -27.33 -8.26
C THR A 794 -22.77 -26.58 -9.32
N PRO A 795 -21.85 -27.24 -10.06
CA PRO A 795 -20.95 -26.60 -11.00
C PRO A 795 -21.76 -26.12 -12.21
N THR A 796 -22.43 -24.98 -12.07
CA THR A 796 -22.90 -24.22 -13.21
C THR A 796 -21.67 -23.82 -14.00
N GLN A 797 -21.52 -24.44 -15.17
CA GLN A 797 -20.52 -24.18 -16.20
C GLN A 797 -20.25 -22.68 -16.32
N ALA A 798 -19.19 -22.20 -15.69
CA ALA A 798 -18.56 -20.96 -16.11
C ALA A 798 -17.91 -21.26 -17.46
N ASP A 799 -18.61 -20.90 -18.54
CA ASP A 799 -18.07 -20.93 -19.90
C ASP A 799 -16.71 -20.22 -19.92
N LEU A 800 -15.73 -20.81 -20.61
CA LEU A 800 -14.43 -20.19 -20.84
C LEU A 800 -14.63 -18.79 -21.47
N PRO A 801 -13.84 -17.77 -21.07
CA PRO A 801 -13.90 -16.48 -21.72
C PRO A 801 -13.69 -16.64 -23.22
N VAL A 802 -14.56 -16.02 -24.03
CA VAL A 802 -14.38 -15.98 -25.49
C VAL A 802 -13.00 -15.42 -25.79
N ALA A 803 -12.24 -16.11 -26.64
CA ALA A 803 -10.91 -15.64 -27.02
C ALA A 803 -11.00 -14.27 -27.71
N THR A 804 -10.19 -13.33 -27.23
CA THR A 804 -10.13 -11.95 -27.77
C THR A 804 -9.70 -11.91 -29.24
N SER A 805 -9.00 -12.95 -29.71
CA SER A 805 -8.61 -13.13 -31.11
C SER A 805 -8.45 -14.61 -31.46
N SER A 806 -8.46 -14.93 -32.76
CA SER A 806 -8.16 -16.28 -33.27
C SER A 806 -6.75 -16.72 -32.89
N SER A 807 -5.76 -15.81 -32.92
CA SER A 807 -4.39 -16.11 -32.47
C SER A 807 -4.33 -16.47 -30.99
N MET A 808 -5.11 -15.78 -30.14
CA MET A 808 -5.14 -16.09 -28.70
C MET A 808 -5.84 -17.42 -28.42
N HIS A 809 -6.88 -17.74 -29.18
CA HIS A 809 -7.52 -19.06 -29.14
C HIS A 809 -6.50 -20.18 -29.40
N SER A 810 -5.70 -20.07 -30.47
CA SER A 810 -4.66 -21.05 -30.79
C SER A 810 -3.58 -21.16 -29.71
N VAL A 811 -3.14 -20.03 -29.13
CA VAL A 811 -2.13 -20.04 -28.05
C VAL A 811 -2.64 -20.77 -26.81
N ARG A 812 -3.92 -20.61 -26.42
CA ARG A 812 -4.49 -21.33 -25.27
C ARG A 812 -4.52 -22.84 -25.52
N VAL A 813 -4.98 -23.28 -26.69
CA VAL A 813 -5.04 -24.71 -27.07
C VAL A 813 -3.65 -25.33 -27.14
N LEU A 814 -2.69 -24.66 -27.78
CA LEU A 814 -1.30 -25.12 -27.87
C LEU A 814 -0.62 -25.15 -26.50
N SER A 815 -0.93 -24.19 -25.61
CA SER A 815 -0.44 -24.20 -24.23
C SER A 815 -1.04 -25.34 -23.43
N TRP A 816 -2.36 -25.58 -23.51
CA TRP A 816 -3.01 -26.73 -22.88
C TRP A 816 -2.33 -28.05 -23.27
N LEU A 817 -2.07 -28.23 -24.56
CA LEU A 817 -1.40 -29.42 -25.10
C LEU A 817 0.02 -29.56 -24.55
N LYS A 818 0.79 -28.48 -24.57
CA LYS A 818 2.21 -28.49 -24.22
C LYS A 818 2.45 -28.65 -22.71
N TYR A 819 1.64 -28.02 -21.87
CA TYR A 819 1.84 -27.93 -20.42
C TYR A 819 1.21 -29.10 -19.62
N GLY A 820 0.82 -30.18 -20.30
CA GLY A 820 0.34 -31.41 -19.66
C GLY A 820 -0.68 -32.21 -20.48
N GLY A 821 -1.44 -31.56 -21.35
CA GLY A 821 -2.49 -32.22 -22.15
C GLY A 821 -1.95 -33.35 -23.03
N ARG A 822 -0.76 -33.16 -23.64
CA ARG A 822 -0.09 -34.17 -24.45
C ARG A 822 0.42 -35.34 -23.61
N ASP A 823 0.93 -35.09 -22.41
CA ASP A 823 1.40 -36.16 -21.51
C ASP A 823 0.24 -37.06 -21.10
N HIS A 824 -0.92 -36.48 -20.78
CA HIS A 824 -2.12 -37.24 -20.47
C HIS A 824 -2.66 -38.02 -21.68
N LEU A 825 -2.71 -37.39 -22.85
CA LEU A 825 -3.16 -38.03 -24.10
C LEU A 825 -2.26 -39.23 -24.46
N ASN A 826 -0.94 -39.03 -24.46
CA ASN A 826 0.02 -40.07 -24.82
C ASN A 826 0.08 -41.17 -23.76
N GLY A 827 0.06 -40.83 -22.47
CA GLY A 827 0.12 -41.83 -21.39
C GLY A 827 -1.07 -42.81 -21.43
N ILE A 828 -2.29 -42.31 -21.65
CA ILE A 828 -3.47 -43.18 -21.79
C ILE A 828 -3.34 -44.04 -23.05
N ALA A 829 -2.88 -43.48 -24.17
CA ALA A 829 -2.68 -44.24 -25.40
C ALA A 829 -1.58 -45.32 -25.28
N GLU A 830 -0.52 -45.05 -24.52
CA GLU A 830 0.54 -46.00 -24.20
C GLU A 830 0.01 -47.16 -23.34
N ASP A 831 -0.79 -46.86 -22.31
CA ASP A 831 -1.42 -47.88 -21.46
C ASP A 831 -2.44 -48.73 -22.25
N GLU A 832 -3.21 -48.12 -23.16
CA GLU A 832 -4.11 -48.83 -24.08
C GLU A 832 -3.35 -49.73 -25.07
N ASN A 833 -2.21 -49.28 -25.58
CA ASN A 833 -1.34 -50.10 -26.44
C ASN A 833 -0.67 -51.24 -25.66
N ALA A 834 -0.30 -50.99 -24.40
CA ALA A 834 0.20 -52.02 -23.48
C ALA A 834 -0.89 -53.07 -23.22
N PHE A 835 -2.16 -52.66 -23.10
CA PHE A 835 -3.27 -53.59 -22.95
C PHE A 835 -3.36 -54.54 -24.14
N HIS A 836 -3.30 -54.04 -25.38
CA HIS A 836 -3.32 -54.89 -26.57
C HIS A 836 -2.14 -55.88 -26.61
N THR A 837 -0.95 -55.40 -26.26
CA THR A 837 0.28 -56.21 -26.25
C THR A 837 0.19 -57.34 -25.22
N VAL A 838 -0.21 -57.01 -23.99
CA VAL A 838 -0.27 -57.97 -22.88
C VAL A 838 -1.46 -58.92 -23.03
N ALA A 839 -2.61 -58.43 -23.50
CA ALA A 839 -3.79 -59.27 -23.73
C ALA A 839 -3.55 -60.31 -24.83
N ALA A 840 -2.75 -60.00 -25.86
CA ALA A 840 -2.39 -60.95 -26.91
C ALA A 840 -1.44 -62.07 -26.42
N GLN A 841 -0.70 -61.84 -25.33
CA GLN A 841 0.28 -62.78 -24.77
C GLN A 841 -0.27 -63.60 -23.60
N ALA A 842 -1.43 -63.22 -23.04
CA ALA A 842 -2.03 -63.90 -21.91
C ALA A 842 -2.79 -65.16 -22.36
N ALA A 843 -2.27 -66.34 -21.99
CA ALA A 843 -2.85 -67.63 -22.39
C ALA A 843 -3.77 -68.24 -21.33
N THR A 844 -3.58 -67.90 -20.06
CA THR A 844 -4.37 -68.44 -18.93
C THR A 844 -5.08 -67.35 -18.15
N HIS A 845 -6.13 -67.72 -17.40
CA HIS A 845 -6.80 -66.78 -16.48
C HIS A 845 -5.85 -66.21 -15.42
N ALA A 846 -4.86 -67.01 -14.98
CA ALA A 846 -3.81 -66.56 -14.08
C ALA A 846 -2.93 -65.48 -14.73
N ASP A 847 -2.57 -65.65 -16.02
CA ASP A 847 -1.81 -64.63 -16.78
C ASP A 847 -2.60 -63.34 -16.98
N VAL A 848 -3.90 -63.44 -17.31
CA VAL A 848 -4.78 -62.26 -17.45
C VAL A 848 -4.89 -61.51 -16.11
N THR A 849 -5.07 -62.23 -15.01
CA THR A 849 -5.16 -61.64 -13.67
C THR A 849 -3.83 -60.99 -13.24
N ALA A 850 -2.70 -61.61 -13.57
CA ALA A 850 -1.38 -61.13 -13.17
C ALA A 850 -0.85 -59.98 -14.05
N ARG A 851 -1.16 -59.97 -15.35
CA ARG A 851 -0.54 -59.06 -16.33
C ARG A 851 -1.51 -58.03 -16.94
N VAL A 852 -2.76 -58.40 -17.21
CA VAL A 852 -3.75 -57.50 -17.84
C VAL A 852 -4.46 -56.62 -16.81
N ARG A 853 -4.74 -57.17 -15.61
CA ARG A 853 -5.39 -56.42 -14.52
C ARG A 853 -4.63 -55.16 -14.09
N PRO A 854 -3.29 -55.16 -13.95
CA PRO A 854 -2.53 -53.94 -13.65
C PRO A 854 -2.72 -52.87 -14.74
N VAL A 855 -2.60 -53.24 -16.01
CA VAL A 855 -2.74 -52.29 -17.14
C VAL A 855 -4.14 -51.66 -17.18
N CYS A 856 -5.20 -52.44 -16.92
CA CYS A 856 -6.55 -51.87 -16.82
C CYS A 856 -6.70 -50.88 -15.66
N ARG A 857 -5.95 -51.05 -14.56
CA ARG A 857 -5.86 -50.04 -13.48
C ARG A 857 -4.97 -48.86 -13.84
N ASP A 858 -3.96 -49.05 -14.69
CA ASP A 858 -3.12 -47.96 -15.19
C ASP A 858 -3.95 -47.02 -16.07
N ILE A 859 -4.74 -47.57 -17.01
CA ILE A 859 -5.69 -46.79 -17.83
C ILE A 859 -6.70 -46.03 -16.94
N GLU A 860 -7.31 -46.69 -15.95
CA GLU A 860 -8.25 -46.06 -14.99
C GLU A 860 -7.58 -44.90 -14.23
N ARG A 861 -6.34 -45.09 -13.76
CA ARG A 861 -5.54 -44.04 -13.10
C ARG A 861 -5.15 -42.91 -14.06
N GLY A 862 -4.81 -43.22 -15.31
CA GLY A 862 -4.51 -42.25 -16.36
C GLY A 862 -5.69 -41.33 -16.63
N VAL A 863 -6.89 -41.90 -16.79
CA VAL A 863 -8.13 -41.13 -16.99
C VAL A 863 -8.45 -40.26 -15.77
N LEU A 864 -8.32 -40.78 -14.54
CA LEU A 864 -8.56 -39.99 -13.32
C LEU A 864 -7.64 -38.77 -13.25
N LYS A 865 -6.34 -38.94 -13.54
CA LYS A 865 -5.39 -37.81 -13.61
C LYS A 865 -5.74 -36.82 -14.71
N ALA A 866 -6.14 -37.31 -15.88
CA ALA A 866 -6.53 -36.49 -17.03
C ALA A 866 -7.81 -35.66 -16.76
N ARG A 867 -8.76 -36.20 -15.98
CA ARG A 867 -9.97 -35.47 -15.53
C ARG A 867 -9.66 -34.41 -14.46
N ALA A 868 -8.62 -34.62 -13.65
CA ALA A 868 -8.16 -33.67 -12.66
C ALA A 868 -7.33 -32.52 -13.26
N TYR A 869 -6.90 -32.62 -14.52
CA TYR A 869 -6.16 -31.59 -15.24
C TYR A 869 -7.10 -30.51 -15.85
N PHE A 870 -6.52 -29.47 -16.45
CA PHE A 870 -7.28 -28.38 -17.06
C PHE A 870 -8.28 -28.86 -18.12
N PRO A 871 -9.49 -28.27 -18.18
CA PRO A 871 -10.39 -28.49 -19.31
C PRO A 871 -9.78 -27.88 -20.59
N VAL A 872 -9.97 -28.56 -21.72
CA VAL A 872 -9.55 -28.04 -23.03
C VAL A 872 -10.17 -26.64 -23.27
N PRO A 873 -9.36 -25.61 -23.60
CA PRO A 873 -9.84 -24.24 -23.76
C PRO A 873 -10.55 -23.99 -25.11
N ASP A 874 -11.32 -24.97 -25.60
CA ASP A 874 -12.12 -24.94 -26.82
C ASP A 874 -13.33 -25.87 -26.67
N LYS A 875 -14.53 -25.43 -27.08
CA LYS A 875 -15.77 -26.21 -26.88
C LYS A 875 -15.77 -27.51 -27.68
N GLN A 876 -15.29 -27.49 -28.93
CA GLN A 876 -15.26 -28.67 -29.80
C GLN A 876 -14.19 -29.67 -29.34
N GLY A 877 -12.99 -29.18 -29.05
CA GLY A 877 -11.90 -29.97 -28.48
C GLY A 877 -12.27 -30.60 -27.14
N HIS A 878 -12.93 -29.85 -26.26
CA HIS A 878 -13.42 -30.36 -24.97
C HIS A 878 -14.41 -31.52 -25.16
N ALA A 879 -15.31 -31.44 -26.14
CA ALA A 879 -16.23 -32.55 -26.43
C ALA A 879 -15.51 -33.80 -26.94
N HIS A 880 -14.51 -33.64 -27.82
CA HIS A 880 -13.69 -34.77 -28.29
C HIS A 880 -12.87 -35.39 -27.16
N TRP A 881 -12.27 -34.56 -26.30
CA TRP A 881 -11.49 -34.97 -25.14
C TRP A 881 -12.33 -35.74 -24.12
N THR A 882 -13.47 -35.18 -23.71
CA THR A 882 -14.37 -35.84 -22.75
C THR A 882 -14.89 -37.18 -23.29
N LYS A 883 -15.22 -37.25 -24.58
CA LYS A 883 -15.62 -38.52 -25.21
C LYS A 883 -14.51 -39.57 -25.15
N PHE A 884 -13.26 -39.18 -25.41
CA PHE A 884 -12.11 -40.08 -25.28
C PHE A 884 -11.97 -40.61 -23.86
N LEU A 885 -11.97 -39.72 -22.85
CA LEU A 885 -11.86 -40.11 -21.44
C LEU A 885 -13.01 -41.04 -20.99
N ASP A 886 -14.25 -40.73 -21.37
CA ASP A 886 -15.42 -41.56 -21.05
C ASP A 886 -15.31 -42.98 -21.64
N GLN A 887 -14.82 -43.08 -22.89
CA GLN A 887 -14.64 -44.37 -23.56
C GLN A 887 -13.50 -45.19 -22.94
N SER A 888 -12.36 -44.55 -22.63
CA SER A 888 -11.22 -45.19 -21.97
C SER A 888 -11.56 -45.66 -20.55
N GLU A 889 -12.29 -44.87 -19.77
CA GLU A 889 -12.77 -45.26 -18.44
C GLU A 889 -13.72 -46.46 -18.51
N GLN A 890 -14.70 -46.41 -19.40
CA GLN A 890 -15.62 -47.53 -19.59
C GLN A 890 -14.88 -48.80 -20.01
N ALA A 891 -13.88 -48.70 -20.87
CA ALA A 891 -13.07 -49.83 -21.30
C ALA A 891 -12.28 -50.42 -20.12
N ALA A 892 -11.61 -49.58 -19.33
CA ALA A 892 -10.83 -49.97 -18.15
C ALA A 892 -11.70 -50.63 -17.06
N VAL A 893 -12.85 -50.03 -16.72
CA VAL A 893 -13.78 -50.55 -15.72
C VAL A 893 -14.38 -51.89 -16.18
N THR A 894 -14.75 -51.99 -17.47
CA THR A 894 -15.27 -53.24 -18.04
C THR A 894 -14.20 -54.33 -18.02
N CYS A 895 -12.95 -54.00 -18.36
CA CYS A 895 -11.82 -54.92 -18.26
C CYS A 895 -11.65 -55.45 -16.84
N ARG A 896 -11.55 -54.54 -15.85
CA ARG A 896 -11.35 -54.93 -14.45
C ARG A 896 -12.48 -55.82 -13.93
N ARG A 897 -13.74 -55.44 -14.22
CA ARG A 897 -14.91 -56.24 -13.83
C ARG A 897 -14.91 -57.61 -14.50
N ALA A 898 -14.49 -57.71 -15.77
CA ALA A 898 -14.39 -58.98 -16.46
C ALA A 898 -13.39 -59.94 -15.79
N ILE A 899 -12.23 -59.41 -15.39
CA ILE A 899 -11.18 -60.17 -14.69
C ILE A 899 -11.64 -60.56 -13.27
N ASP A 900 -12.23 -59.63 -12.53
CA ASP A 900 -12.69 -59.87 -11.14
C ASP A 900 -13.84 -60.90 -11.08
N THR A 901 -14.63 -61.02 -12.15
CA THR A 901 -15.76 -61.97 -12.24
C THR A 901 -15.47 -63.23 -13.06
N GLY A 902 -14.28 -63.35 -13.67
CA GLY A 902 -13.93 -64.44 -14.57
C GLY A 902 -14.80 -64.55 -15.83
N ASN A 903 -15.46 -63.45 -16.24
CA ASN A 903 -16.45 -63.46 -17.31
C ASN A 903 -15.82 -63.16 -18.68
N LEU A 904 -15.71 -64.21 -19.51
CA LEU A 904 -15.10 -64.14 -20.84
C LEU A 904 -15.85 -63.21 -21.82
N ALA A 905 -17.19 -63.13 -21.71
CA ALA A 905 -17.97 -62.24 -22.57
C ALA A 905 -17.69 -60.77 -22.24
N LEU A 906 -17.64 -60.41 -20.95
CA LEU A 906 -17.24 -59.07 -20.51
C LEU A 906 -15.80 -58.74 -20.90
N TYR A 907 -14.90 -59.72 -20.91
CA TYR A 907 -13.51 -59.52 -21.33
C TYR A 907 -13.39 -59.20 -22.82
N ARG A 908 -14.17 -59.90 -23.67
CA ARG A 908 -14.26 -59.59 -25.10
C ARG A 908 -14.84 -58.19 -25.33
N THR A 909 -15.91 -57.83 -24.62
CA THR A 909 -16.50 -56.48 -24.67
C THR A 909 -15.50 -55.41 -24.22
N ALA A 910 -14.66 -55.68 -23.22
CA ALA A 910 -13.61 -54.75 -22.82
C ALA A 910 -12.60 -54.52 -23.95
N GLY A 911 -12.14 -55.58 -24.63
CA GLY A 911 -11.23 -55.46 -25.78
C GLY A 911 -11.83 -54.69 -26.96
N GLU A 912 -13.11 -54.91 -27.27
CA GLU A 912 -13.84 -54.13 -28.28
C GLU A 912 -13.94 -52.65 -27.90
N LYS A 913 -14.19 -52.34 -26.63
CA LYS A 913 -14.24 -50.97 -26.12
C LYS A 913 -12.88 -50.28 -26.16
N VAL A 914 -11.78 -50.96 -25.82
CA VAL A 914 -10.42 -50.42 -26.01
C VAL A 914 -10.15 -50.17 -27.49
N GLN A 915 -10.59 -51.03 -28.40
CA GLN A 915 -10.42 -50.76 -29.83
C GLN A 915 -11.24 -49.53 -30.31
N GLN A 916 -12.37 -49.24 -29.67
CA GLN A 916 -13.17 -48.05 -29.97
C GLN A 916 -12.49 -46.74 -29.51
N THR A 917 -11.66 -46.77 -28.46
CA THR A 917 -10.95 -45.56 -27.98
C THR A 917 -10.03 -45.01 -29.05
N PHE A 918 -9.44 -45.85 -29.91
CA PHE A 918 -8.62 -45.43 -31.05
C PHE A 918 -9.28 -44.36 -31.93
N PHE A 919 -10.58 -44.50 -32.21
CA PHE A 919 -11.31 -43.53 -33.03
C PHE A 919 -11.53 -42.20 -32.31
N SER A 920 -11.80 -42.23 -31.01
CA SER A 920 -11.91 -41.01 -30.19
C SER A 920 -10.55 -40.32 -29.99
N HIS A 921 -9.48 -41.07 -29.75
CA HIS A 921 -8.10 -40.58 -29.69
C HIS A 921 -7.70 -39.91 -31.02
N ARG A 922 -8.00 -40.54 -32.15
CA ARG A 922 -7.78 -39.93 -33.49
C ARG A 922 -8.63 -38.67 -33.70
N SER A 923 -9.84 -38.62 -33.16
CA SER A 923 -10.68 -37.41 -33.25
C SER A 923 -10.05 -36.23 -32.50
N VAL A 924 -9.43 -36.48 -31.34
CA VAL A 924 -8.66 -35.47 -30.60
C VAL A 924 -7.44 -35.01 -31.40
N ASN A 925 -6.67 -35.94 -31.97
CA ASN A 925 -5.49 -35.58 -32.77
C ASN A 925 -5.84 -34.80 -34.06
N ASN A 926 -6.85 -35.23 -34.80
CA ASN A 926 -7.31 -34.50 -35.99
C ASN A 926 -7.78 -33.08 -35.65
N TRP A 927 -8.40 -32.90 -34.48
CA TRP A 927 -8.76 -31.57 -34.00
C TRP A 927 -7.51 -30.73 -33.65
N LEU A 928 -6.51 -31.32 -32.98
CA LEU A 928 -5.24 -30.64 -32.67
C LEU A 928 -4.46 -30.21 -33.93
N ASP A 929 -4.51 -31.00 -35.00
CA ASP A 929 -3.84 -30.69 -36.27
C ASP A 929 -4.33 -29.36 -36.89
N THR A 930 -5.58 -28.97 -36.62
CA THR A 930 -6.14 -27.69 -37.11
C THR A 930 -5.50 -26.45 -36.50
N PHE A 931 -4.73 -26.60 -35.41
CA PHE A 931 -4.01 -25.52 -34.74
C PHE A 931 -2.49 -25.55 -34.98
N MET A 932 -1.98 -26.62 -35.60
CA MET A 932 -0.55 -26.81 -35.89
C MET A 932 -0.19 -26.51 -37.36
N SER A 933 -1.19 -26.45 -38.25
CA SER A 933 -1.07 -26.01 -39.65
C SER A 933 -1.12 -24.49 -39.78
#